data_AF-A0A497H5B6-F1
#
_entry.id   AF-A0A497H5B6-F1
#
_cell.length_a   1.000
_cell.length_b   1.000
_cell.length_c   1.000
_cell.angle_alpha   90.00
_cell.angle_beta   90.00
_cell.angle_gamma   90.00
#
_symmetry.space_group_name_H-M   'P 1'
#
loop_
_entity.id
_entity.type
_entity.pdbx_description
1 polymer ?
#
loop_
_entity_poly.entity_id
_entity_poly.type
_entity_poly.pdbx_seq_one_letter_code
_entity_poly.pdbx_strand_id
1 'polypeptide(L)'
;MDKKIMIGLVIGSIMIVSGITLSGYPAPRGTDVSIKSAALVQNEISLTLIPGTQPGKPQVLLAAYNDNPYSFGSGIGYGYSTDGGATWTTGNLPFPFNPLTGMNMDQEFDPTATSDTLGNLYIGHIASEIGGSSGLYVHKSTNGGGTWLSPVTVALDGPPSGDPDPLYRFNDRCQMTADTFSGSPYTNNIYITWIKDRGFHMPQPWSDVYFSYSTNQGVSFSSAVRINDIGHDMGNMPIPAVAPNGTVYVVWMDYNVTSGGNGTIYLDKSFDGGVTWGTDQFVAQINLPPLRLNTAAGFTDVLAKGGTPIAVSPTNSSELYIVYAADPDGNGTDEADIFFIKSTDGGSSWSSPLRVNDDSTKNDQFLPWMDVKSDGTIDIAWYDRRNDVNDSLWDVYFAKSTDGGSSFSQNIQLNDISFPTPTNLWMGEYLGLAVDSNYAFVAFTSSLTDVVTGDVYFDKVPNSLSTVYVDDDYNASTPGWQIDHFDTIQGAIDAVDVNGTVIVYNGTYTENIVVNKSITLQAGSNPVIDGNGTGDVIYISADWVTINGFTIQNSGTNWGDAGIEIATSNQCNVSRNNISTSNAGIVLSSSNNNVVLNNSIINNQYGIVGSSSSNNTISGNTINSNNYGDGIYLSSSSNNTISHNTITSNNAAGIYFDPSCNYNTISGNNISSNDDGIDIYGSVSNNYNTLSGNTIWNNSGYGIYFDWSRSNTISNNTISSNNYDGIWLFGSDNTTVFGNNILSNNEDGIYIEESDNNNVSDNIISNNGWRGIYIEESDNNTVSDNTIGNNSVYGVYIYSSIYNTLTGNTLTYNFDGIRLGLSNHITITNNTIANSNYSGIWVSSSSTNNTITNNTISHNRYGVQFSDSNHSTIANNSISNSSWYGMIFDNSNNNTVSGNTISNNGWRGLHLYSSSDGNLIYNNYFNNTNNAYDDGNNTWNITKTSGTNIINGSYLGGNFWSDYAGSDTNGDGLGDTDLPYNCSGNIANGGDWHPLVTPSTPSIDYITITFGTENEIPPGNMSTGFTFTMYATAFNT
;
A
#
# COMPACT_ATOMS: atom_id res chain seq x y z
N MET A 1 24.75 61.03 -1.12
CA MET A 1 24.46 59.63 -0.76
C MET A 1 22.96 59.43 -0.94
N ASP A 2 22.38 59.41 -2.15
CA ASP A 2 22.70 58.64 -3.38
C ASP A 2 22.53 57.13 -3.17
N LYS A 3 21.74 56.36 -3.94
CA LYS A 3 20.75 56.58 -5.05
C LYS A 3 19.78 55.36 -4.98
N LYS A 4 18.45 55.45 -5.19
CA LYS A 4 17.66 55.64 -6.45
C LYS A 4 18.04 54.60 -7.54
N ILE A 5 17.15 53.91 -8.30
CA ILE A 5 15.70 54.10 -8.58
C ILE A 5 15.09 52.85 -9.33
N MET A 6 13.85 52.45 -8.99
CA MET A 6 12.66 51.99 -9.80
C MET A 6 12.58 50.84 -10.84
N ILE A 7 11.34 50.29 -10.92
CA ILE A 7 10.58 49.68 -12.07
C ILE A 7 11.10 48.32 -12.58
N GLY A 8 10.32 47.26 -12.87
CA GLY A 8 8.87 47.08 -13.04
C GLY A 8 8.52 46.40 -14.39
N LEU A 9 7.78 45.28 -14.33
CA LEU A 9 7.10 44.50 -15.40
C LEU A 9 7.88 43.71 -16.50
N VAL A 10 7.71 42.38 -16.44
CA VAL A 10 7.25 41.42 -17.49
C VAL A 10 7.39 41.82 -18.97
N ILE A 11 8.14 41.04 -19.78
CA ILE A 11 7.70 40.19 -20.93
C ILE A 11 8.83 39.16 -21.25
N GLY A 12 8.50 37.92 -21.64
CA GLY A 12 9.29 37.24 -22.70
C GLY A 12 9.90 35.86 -22.37
N SER A 13 9.16 34.81 -22.74
CA SER A 13 9.59 33.42 -22.74
C SER A 13 10.85 33.15 -23.59
N ILE A 14 11.81 32.40 -23.05
CA ILE A 14 12.61 31.44 -23.84
C ILE A 14 12.71 30.14 -23.04
N MET A 15 12.13 29.08 -23.60
CA MET A 15 12.38 27.70 -23.21
C MET A 15 13.85 27.38 -23.55
N ILE A 16 14.65 26.98 -22.56
CA ILE A 16 15.84 26.16 -22.82
C ILE A 16 15.62 24.85 -22.08
N VAL A 17 15.31 23.81 -22.86
CA VAL A 17 15.35 22.43 -22.40
C VAL A 17 16.83 22.07 -22.18
N SER A 18 17.21 21.87 -20.91
CA SER A 18 18.37 21.07 -20.55
C SER A 18 17.86 19.90 -19.73
N GLY A 19 17.72 18.74 -20.36
CA GLY A 19 17.64 17.49 -19.61
C GLY A 19 18.93 17.33 -18.83
N ILE A 20 18.85 17.47 -17.51
CA ILE A 20 19.92 17.06 -16.62
C ILE A 20 19.52 15.68 -16.14
N THR A 21 20.23 14.67 -16.63
CA THR A 21 20.36 13.39 -15.95
C THR A 21 20.83 13.68 -14.53
N LEU A 22 19.97 13.43 -13.53
CA LEU A 22 20.45 13.26 -12.16
C LEU A 22 21.29 11.98 -12.16
N SER A 23 22.60 12.16 -12.30
CA SER A 23 23.60 11.14 -11.99
C SER A 23 23.39 10.70 -10.55
N GLY A 24 23.39 9.38 -10.32
CA GLY A 24 23.11 8.81 -9.00
C GLY A 24 23.98 9.44 -7.91
N TYR A 25 23.35 9.81 -6.80
CA TYR A 25 24.09 10.18 -5.59
C TYR A 25 24.86 8.94 -5.10
N PRO A 26 26.15 9.08 -4.72
CA PRO A 26 26.91 7.96 -4.19
C PRO A 26 26.34 7.51 -2.85
N ALA A 27 26.18 6.18 -2.68
CA ALA A 27 25.74 5.58 -1.42
C ALA A 27 26.71 5.93 -0.28
N PRO A 28 26.26 6.47 0.87
CA PRO A 28 27.18 7.28 1.68
C PRO A 28 27.54 6.59 3.03
N ARG A 29 28.50 5.64 2.91
CA ARG A 29 29.61 5.13 3.78
C ARG A 29 29.47 4.87 5.31
N GLY A 30 30.46 4.12 5.84
CA GLY A 30 30.66 3.80 7.26
C GLY A 30 31.80 4.62 7.89
N THR A 31 32.01 4.57 9.21
CA THR A 31 33.11 5.31 9.87
C THR A 31 34.44 4.56 9.85
N ASP A 32 35.46 5.23 9.32
CA ASP A 32 36.85 4.75 9.24
C ASP A 32 37.46 4.49 10.64
N VAL A 33 37.59 3.21 11.02
CA VAL A 33 38.26 2.82 12.27
C VAL A 33 39.76 2.66 12.03
N SER A 34 40.59 3.49 12.66
CA SER A 34 42.04 3.29 12.64
C SER A 34 42.40 2.00 13.39
N ILE A 35 43.02 1.05 12.68
CA ILE A 35 43.66 -0.13 13.29
C ILE A 35 44.96 0.32 13.97
N LYS A 36 45.77 1.12 13.27
CA LYS A 36 47.00 1.71 13.79
C LYS A 36 47.23 3.08 13.16
N SER A 37 47.73 4.01 13.96
CA SER A 37 48.30 5.27 13.49
C SER A 37 49.72 5.44 14.02
N ALA A 38 50.70 5.57 13.13
CA ALA A 38 52.12 5.65 13.48
C ALA A 38 52.94 6.35 12.38
N ALA A 39 54.04 7.01 12.77
CA ALA A 39 54.98 7.62 11.83
C ALA A 39 55.91 6.61 11.13
N LEU A 40 55.36 5.46 10.72
CA LEU A 40 56.01 4.28 10.17
C LEU A 40 55.28 3.83 8.91
N VAL A 41 56.00 3.32 7.91
CA VAL A 41 55.39 2.90 6.63
C VAL A 41 54.50 1.68 6.84
N GLN A 42 53.21 1.84 6.57
CA GLN A 42 52.22 0.77 6.67
C GLN A 42 51.51 0.55 5.34
N ASN A 43 51.51 -0.70 4.88
CA ASN A 43 50.88 -1.15 3.64
C ASN A 43 50.73 -2.68 3.64
N GLU A 44 50.18 -3.23 2.54
CA GLU A 44 50.08 -4.68 2.28
C GLU A 44 49.32 -5.41 3.39
N ILE A 45 48.02 -5.15 3.42
CA ILE A 45 47.15 -5.55 4.53
C ILE A 45 46.51 -6.88 4.16
N SER A 46 46.76 -7.92 4.94
CA SER A 46 46.00 -9.17 4.88
C SER A 46 45.03 -9.24 6.05
N LEU A 47 43.75 -9.45 5.75
CA LEU A 47 42.65 -9.51 6.72
C LEU A 47 42.06 -10.92 6.77
N THR A 48 41.83 -11.43 7.96
CA THR A 48 41.15 -12.71 8.18
C THR A 48 40.29 -12.65 9.44
N LEU A 49 39.42 -13.65 9.64
CA LEU A 49 38.58 -13.75 10.82
C LEU A 49 38.44 -15.18 11.33
N ILE A 50 38.16 -15.32 12.63
CA ILE A 50 37.62 -16.56 13.20
C ILE A 50 36.09 -16.46 13.11
N PRO A 51 35.39 -17.36 12.39
CA PRO A 51 33.94 -17.29 12.25
C PRO A 51 33.22 -17.33 13.60
N GLY A 52 32.39 -16.31 13.86
CA GLY A 52 31.65 -16.15 15.12
C GLY A 52 30.50 -17.15 15.35
N THR A 53 30.38 -18.18 14.51
CA THR A 53 29.28 -19.17 14.54
C THR A 53 29.45 -20.25 15.60
N GLN A 54 30.58 -20.30 16.32
CA GLN A 54 30.73 -21.16 17.50
C GLN A 54 30.08 -20.52 18.75
N PRO A 55 29.03 -21.13 19.36
CA PRO A 55 28.32 -20.54 20.47
C PRO A 55 29.25 -20.18 21.65
N GLY A 56 29.29 -18.89 22.00
CA GLY A 56 30.04 -18.37 23.15
C GLY A 56 31.46 -17.90 22.88
N LYS A 57 31.91 -17.84 21.62
CA LYS A 57 33.15 -17.13 21.23
C LYS A 57 32.80 -15.82 20.50
N PRO A 58 33.46 -14.67 20.79
CA PRO A 58 33.31 -13.47 19.98
C PRO A 58 33.90 -13.71 18.59
N GLN A 59 33.40 -12.96 17.59
CA GLN A 59 34.08 -12.82 16.30
C GLN A 59 35.44 -12.16 16.53
N VAL A 60 36.50 -12.80 16.05
CA VAL A 60 37.85 -12.26 16.11
C VAL A 60 38.27 -11.87 14.70
N LEU A 61 38.62 -10.61 14.49
CA LEU A 61 39.25 -10.13 13.26
C LEU A 61 40.76 -10.02 13.49
N LEU A 62 41.55 -10.30 12.47
CA LEU A 62 43.01 -10.13 12.46
C LEU A 62 43.42 -9.45 11.17
N ALA A 63 44.09 -8.30 11.29
CA ALA A 63 44.82 -7.65 10.22
C ALA A 63 46.33 -7.82 10.45
N ALA A 64 47.08 -8.19 9.41
CA ALA A 64 48.53 -8.18 9.38
C ALA A 64 49.00 -7.23 8.27
N TYR A 65 50.08 -6.48 8.51
CA TYR A 65 50.54 -5.38 7.64
C TYR A 65 52.02 -5.09 7.85
N ASN A 66 52.70 -4.52 6.85
CA ASN A 66 54.09 -4.06 7.00
C ASN A 66 54.14 -2.89 8.02
N ASP A 67 55.18 -2.80 8.86
CA ASP A 67 55.34 -1.71 9.85
C ASP A 67 56.79 -1.19 9.88
N ASN A 68 57.13 -0.37 8.88
CA ASN A 68 58.48 0.14 8.53
C ASN A 68 59.48 -0.92 8.01
N PRO A 69 59.28 -1.44 6.78
CA PRO A 69 60.10 -2.48 6.17
C PRO A 69 61.58 -2.11 5.87
N TYR A 70 61.95 -0.81 5.85
CA TYR A 70 63.26 -0.37 5.30
C TYR A 70 64.21 0.39 6.23
N SER A 71 63.86 0.65 7.50
CA SER A 71 64.71 1.49 8.37
C SER A 71 64.87 1.03 9.82
N PHE A 72 65.35 -0.21 10.01
CA PHE A 72 65.65 -0.80 11.34
C PHE A 72 64.47 -0.68 12.33
N GLY A 73 63.24 -0.74 11.80
CA GLY A 73 61.98 -0.59 12.51
C GLY A 73 61.36 -1.93 12.93
N SER A 74 60.08 -1.89 13.28
CA SER A 74 59.35 -2.97 13.95
C SER A 74 58.65 -3.98 13.01
N GLY A 75 59.33 -4.43 11.95
CA GLY A 75 58.98 -5.67 11.22
C GLY A 75 57.53 -5.77 10.75
N ILE A 76 56.93 -6.96 10.86
CA ILE A 76 55.50 -7.17 10.60
C ILE A 76 54.64 -6.68 11.77
N GLY A 77 53.73 -5.77 11.48
CA GLY A 77 52.67 -5.33 12.37
C GLY A 77 51.45 -6.26 12.33
N TYR A 78 50.73 -6.32 13.44
CA TYR A 78 49.41 -6.95 13.49
C TYR A 78 48.44 -6.13 14.36
N GLY A 79 47.15 -6.24 14.04
CA GLY A 79 46.05 -5.75 14.86
C GLY A 79 44.99 -6.83 14.97
N TYR A 80 44.40 -7.02 16.16
CA TYR A 80 43.24 -7.89 16.33
C TYR A 80 42.08 -7.16 17.03
N SER A 81 40.86 -7.51 16.66
CA SER A 81 39.61 -7.04 17.27
C SER A 81 38.79 -8.23 17.77
N THR A 82 38.05 -8.05 18.86
CA THR A 82 37.10 -9.05 19.41
C THR A 82 35.67 -8.51 19.52
N ASP A 83 35.38 -7.37 18.89
CA ASP A 83 34.11 -6.64 18.94
C ASP A 83 33.56 -6.31 17.54
N GLY A 84 33.94 -7.11 16.53
CA GLY A 84 33.50 -6.91 15.15
C GLY A 84 34.12 -5.66 14.50
N GLY A 85 35.35 -5.33 14.87
CA GLY A 85 36.16 -4.25 14.30
C GLY A 85 35.98 -2.87 14.92
N ALA A 86 35.19 -2.74 15.99
CA ALA A 86 34.95 -1.45 16.63
C ALA A 86 36.16 -0.93 17.44
N THR A 87 36.96 -1.83 18.02
CA THR A 87 38.25 -1.50 18.62
C THR A 87 39.33 -2.53 18.28
N TRP A 88 40.58 -2.07 18.18
CA TRP A 88 41.74 -2.86 17.77
C TRP A 88 42.84 -2.82 18.82
N THR A 89 43.46 -3.98 19.08
CA THR A 89 44.70 -4.10 19.86
C THR A 89 45.84 -4.44 18.91
N THR A 90 46.91 -3.65 18.91
CA THR A 90 48.02 -3.80 17.98
C THR A 90 49.32 -4.26 18.63
N GLY A 91 50.19 -4.84 17.83
CA GLY A 91 51.54 -5.27 18.21
C GLY A 91 52.41 -5.51 16.97
N ASN A 92 53.59 -6.07 17.22
CA ASN A 92 54.55 -6.44 16.17
C ASN A 92 55.03 -7.87 16.42
N LEU A 93 55.33 -8.59 15.33
CA LEU A 93 55.86 -9.96 15.42
C LEU A 93 57.34 -9.95 15.84
N PRO A 94 57.81 -11.02 16.52
CA PRO A 94 59.21 -11.16 16.87
C PRO A 94 60.03 -11.73 15.71
N PHE A 95 61.09 -11.01 15.30
CA PHE A 95 62.02 -11.43 14.24
C PHE A 95 62.40 -12.93 14.31
N PRO A 96 62.23 -13.70 13.21
CA PRO A 96 62.65 -15.08 13.12
C PRO A 96 64.17 -15.28 13.32
N PHE A 97 64.55 -16.48 13.77
CA PHE A 97 65.94 -16.90 13.89
C PHE A 97 66.39 -17.70 12.66
N ASN A 98 67.52 -17.33 12.06
CA ASN A 98 68.14 -18.03 10.95
C ASN A 98 69.13 -19.11 11.44
N PRO A 99 68.83 -20.42 11.30
CA PRO A 99 69.73 -21.48 11.71
C PRO A 99 70.97 -21.65 10.81
N LEU A 100 71.01 -21.07 9.61
CA LEU A 100 72.15 -21.17 8.69
C LEU A 100 73.29 -20.21 9.06
N THR A 101 72.95 -19.02 9.57
CA THR A 101 73.91 -17.97 9.97
C THR A 101 74.08 -17.89 11.48
N GLY A 102 73.10 -18.34 12.26
CA GLY A 102 73.08 -18.21 13.71
C GLY A 102 72.67 -16.82 14.21
N MET A 103 72.04 -16.01 13.36
CA MET A 103 71.55 -14.66 13.67
C MET A 103 70.02 -14.60 13.57
N ASN A 104 69.41 -13.49 14.01
CA ASN A 104 68.01 -13.21 13.66
C ASN A 104 67.95 -12.56 12.28
N MET A 105 66.84 -12.73 11.57
CA MET A 105 66.48 -11.90 10.42
C MET A 105 66.35 -10.43 10.88
N ASP A 106 66.61 -9.47 10.00
CA ASP A 106 66.60 -8.04 10.32
C ASP A 106 65.76 -7.16 9.38
N GLN A 107 65.08 -7.78 8.41
CA GLN A 107 64.08 -7.15 7.53
C GLN A 107 62.91 -8.12 7.31
N GLU A 108 61.68 -7.62 7.26
CA GLU A 108 60.46 -8.42 7.10
C GLU A 108 59.46 -7.73 6.17
N PHE A 109 58.75 -8.51 5.35
CA PHE A 109 57.86 -8.03 4.27
C PHE A 109 56.70 -9.01 4.01
N ASP A 110 55.73 -8.58 3.21
CA ASP A 110 54.68 -9.38 2.57
C ASP A 110 53.84 -10.25 3.54
N PRO A 111 53.12 -9.65 4.51
CA PRO A 111 52.34 -10.41 5.48
C PRO A 111 51.02 -10.93 4.92
N THR A 112 50.77 -12.22 5.10
CA THR A 112 49.54 -12.90 4.71
C THR A 112 48.92 -13.61 5.92
N ALA A 113 47.60 -13.51 6.11
CA ALA A 113 46.91 -13.95 7.31
C ALA A 113 45.81 -14.97 7.00
N THR A 114 45.67 -16.00 7.84
CA THR A 114 44.55 -16.96 7.73
C THR A 114 44.14 -17.53 9.10
N SER A 115 43.00 -18.20 9.17
CA SER A 115 42.47 -18.83 10.38
C SER A 115 42.02 -20.27 10.13
N ASP A 116 42.04 -21.11 11.16
CA ASP A 116 41.47 -22.46 11.07
C ASP A 116 40.17 -22.63 11.88
N THR A 117 39.41 -23.69 11.60
CA THR A 117 38.12 -23.97 12.27
C THR A 117 38.24 -24.27 13.77
N LEU A 118 39.47 -24.49 14.26
CA LEU A 118 39.77 -24.67 15.69
C LEU A 118 39.90 -23.32 16.42
N GLY A 119 40.03 -22.22 15.68
CA GLY A 119 40.20 -20.87 16.19
C GLY A 119 41.66 -20.48 16.42
N ASN A 120 42.60 -21.12 15.71
CA ASN A 120 43.96 -20.61 15.60
C ASN A 120 44.03 -19.53 14.52
N LEU A 121 44.93 -18.58 14.71
CA LEU A 121 45.30 -17.57 13.72
C LEU A 121 46.74 -17.76 13.28
N TYR A 122 47.01 -17.47 12.01
CA TYR A 122 48.32 -17.61 11.40
C TYR A 122 48.69 -16.33 10.64
N ILE A 123 49.94 -15.90 10.76
CA ILE A 123 50.54 -14.88 9.89
C ILE A 123 51.76 -15.50 9.23
N GLY A 124 51.70 -15.65 7.92
CA GLY A 124 52.86 -15.92 7.07
C GLY A 124 53.50 -14.60 6.66
N HIS A 125 54.82 -14.57 6.56
CA HIS A 125 55.55 -13.41 6.02
C HIS A 125 56.94 -13.83 5.55
N ILE A 126 57.57 -12.95 4.78
CA ILE A 126 58.95 -13.09 4.33
C ILE A 126 59.87 -12.34 5.28
N ALA A 127 61.11 -12.79 5.38
CA ALA A 127 62.18 -12.05 6.03
C ALA A 127 63.52 -12.24 5.29
N SER A 128 64.40 -11.23 5.39
CA SER A 128 65.78 -11.28 4.89
C SER A 128 66.81 -10.86 5.95
N GLU A 129 68.07 -11.16 5.67
CA GLU A 129 69.22 -10.65 6.42
C GLU A 129 70.02 -9.65 5.58
N ILE A 130 70.56 -8.60 6.21
CA ILE A 130 71.62 -7.74 5.64
C ILE A 130 72.88 -8.59 5.38
N GLY A 131 72.91 -9.24 4.22
CA GLY A 131 73.88 -10.28 3.87
C GLY A 131 73.40 -11.24 2.77
N GLY A 132 72.08 -11.32 2.52
CA GLY A 132 71.50 -11.96 1.34
C GLY A 132 70.74 -13.27 1.57
N SER A 133 70.56 -13.72 2.81
CA SER A 133 69.62 -14.82 3.11
C SER A 133 68.18 -14.34 2.94
N SER A 134 67.28 -15.21 2.48
CA SER A 134 65.83 -14.97 2.37
C SER A 134 65.08 -16.18 2.91
N GLY A 135 64.02 -15.96 3.69
CA GLY A 135 63.21 -17.03 4.25
C GLY A 135 61.73 -16.67 4.36
N LEU A 136 60.91 -17.71 4.40
CA LEU A 136 59.45 -17.65 4.56
C LEU A 136 59.10 -18.28 5.91
N TYR A 137 58.32 -17.57 6.72
CA TYR A 137 58.03 -17.92 8.10
C TYR A 137 56.54 -17.82 8.39
N VAL A 138 56.03 -18.70 9.27
CA VAL A 138 54.64 -18.65 9.74
C VAL A 138 54.60 -18.59 11.26
N HIS A 139 54.00 -17.52 11.78
CA HIS A 139 53.65 -17.36 13.19
C HIS A 139 52.25 -17.93 13.46
N LYS A 140 52.03 -18.42 14.69
CA LYS A 140 50.73 -18.93 15.16
C LYS A 140 50.30 -18.24 16.45
N SER A 141 49.03 -17.85 16.53
CA SER A 141 48.35 -17.47 17.76
C SER A 141 47.23 -18.46 18.09
N THR A 142 47.08 -18.79 19.37
CA THR A 142 46.07 -19.72 19.89
C THR A 142 45.08 -19.04 20.83
N ASN A 143 45.15 -17.70 20.97
CA ASN A 143 44.35 -16.89 21.88
C ASN A 143 43.80 -15.63 21.20
N GLY A 144 43.42 -15.74 19.92
CA GLY A 144 42.75 -14.67 19.17
C GLY A 144 43.64 -13.46 18.88
N GLY A 145 44.95 -13.66 18.67
CA GLY A 145 45.91 -12.60 18.29
C GLY A 145 46.64 -11.96 19.47
N GLY A 146 46.22 -12.21 20.72
CA GLY A 146 46.81 -11.60 21.92
C GLY A 146 48.28 -11.96 22.18
N THR A 147 48.71 -13.16 21.79
CA THR A 147 50.12 -13.59 21.83
C THR A 147 50.48 -14.52 20.68
N TRP A 148 51.73 -14.44 20.21
CA TRP A 148 52.26 -15.23 19.11
C TRP A 148 53.35 -16.20 19.56
N LEU A 149 53.34 -17.40 19.00
CA LEU A 149 54.39 -18.39 19.16
C LEU A 149 55.63 -18.03 18.31
N SER A 150 56.76 -18.66 18.62
CA SER A 150 57.95 -18.60 17.75
C SER A 150 57.61 -19.10 16.34
N PRO A 151 58.13 -18.44 15.28
CA PRO A 151 57.79 -18.78 13.91
C PRO A 151 58.30 -20.16 13.51
N VAL A 152 57.58 -20.79 12.60
CA VAL A 152 58.01 -22.00 11.89
C VAL A 152 58.52 -21.60 10.51
N THR A 153 59.75 -21.99 10.18
CA THR A 153 60.33 -21.80 8.86
C THR A 153 59.64 -22.71 7.85
N VAL A 154 59.10 -22.12 6.78
CA VAL A 154 58.51 -22.81 5.62
C VAL A 154 59.57 -23.05 4.55
N ALA A 155 60.35 -22.01 4.25
CA ALA A 155 61.46 -22.04 3.30
C ALA A 155 62.60 -21.13 3.79
N LEU A 156 63.83 -21.47 3.42
CA LEU A 156 65.02 -20.70 3.77
C LEU A 156 66.10 -20.92 2.73
N ASP A 157 66.49 -19.85 2.07
CA ASP A 157 67.52 -19.79 1.03
C ASP A 157 68.71 -18.98 1.56
N GLY A 158 69.91 -19.54 1.43
CA GLY A 158 71.14 -18.92 1.92
C GLY A 158 71.67 -17.78 1.04
N PRO A 159 72.67 -17.03 1.52
CA PRO A 159 73.20 -15.88 0.79
C PRO A 159 73.90 -16.30 -0.52
N PRO A 160 73.82 -15.48 -1.59
CA PRO A 160 74.45 -15.80 -2.87
C PRO A 160 75.97 -15.88 -2.74
N SER A 161 76.56 -17.00 -3.16
CA SER A 161 77.98 -17.29 -2.96
C SER A 161 78.91 -16.62 -3.98
N GLY A 162 78.76 -15.30 -4.18
CA GLY A 162 79.62 -14.46 -5.01
C GLY A 162 79.34 -14.54 -6.52
N ASP A 163 79.27 -13.35 -7.15
CA ASP A 163 78.70 -13.11 -8.50
C ASP A 163 77.17 -13.35 -8.55
N PRO A 164 76.41 -12.71 -9.49
CA PRO A 164 74.97 -12.89 -9.59
C PRO A 164 74.66 -14.27 -10.19
N ASP A 165 74.51 -15.25 -9.31
CA ASP A 165 74.21 -16.63 -9.66
C ASP A 165 72.84 -16.73 -10.37
N PRO A 166 72.72 -17.34 -11.56
CA PRO A 166 71.41 -17.69 -12.15
C PRO A 166 70.56 -18.65 -11.28
N LEU A 167 71.14 -19.22 -10.22
CA LEU A 167 70.46 -19.96 -9.17
C LEU A 167 70.09 -19.12 -7.94
N TYR A 168 70.32 -17.80 -7.92
CA TYR A 168 69.78 -16.92 -6.88
C TYR A 168 68.25 -17.05 -6.81
N ARG A 169 67.72 -17.10 -5.59
CA ARG A 169 66.30 -17.26 -5.29
C ARG A 169 65.97 -16.44 -4.04
N PHE A 170 65.31 -15.31 -4.24
CA PHE A 170 64.72 -14.51 -3.18
C PHE A 170 63.24 -14.87 -3.06
N ASN A 171 62.77 -15.20 -1.86
CA ASN A 171 61.35 -15.44 -1.63
C ASN A 171 60.64 -14.07 -1.62
N ASP A 172 59.58 -13.92 -2.40
CA ASP A 172 58.80 -12.68 -2.61
C ASP A 172 57.30 -13.05 -2.71
N ARG A 173 56.39 -12.12 -2.44
CA ARG A 173 54.93 -12.18 -2.63
C ARG A 173 54.25 -13.43 -2.11
N CYS A 174 54.35 -13.66 -0.79
CA CYS A 174 53.72 -14.82 -0.18
C CYS A 174 52.23 -14.62 0.11
N GLN A 175 51.42 -15.67 -0.07
CA GLN A 175 49.99 -15.68 0.22
C GLN A 175 49.57 -17.02 0.84
N MET A 176 48.64 -16.98 1.78
CA MET A 176 48.27 -18.13 2.61
C MET A 176 46.76 -18.27 2.76
N THR A 177 46.28 -19.50 2.75
CA THR A 177 44.89 -19.86 3.07
C THR A 177 44.84 -21.12 3.92
N ALA A 178 43.71 -21.38 4.55
CA ALA A 178 43.46 -22.61 5.30
C ALA A 178 42.18 -23.29 4.84
N ASP A 179 42.15 -24.62 4.93
CA ASP A 179 40.95 -25.38 4.62
C ASP A 179 39.93 -25.23 5.77
N THR A 180 38.95 -24.34 5.57
CA THR A 180 37.87 -24.09 6.53
C THR A 180 36.64 -24.97 6.29
N PHE A 181 36.64 -25.80 5.25
CA PHE A 181 35.47 -26.59 4.84
C PHE A 181 35.37 -27.88 5.64
N SER A 182 34.38 -27.98 6.53
CA SER A 182 34.12 -29.19 7.34
C SER A 182 33.80 -30.48 6.56
N GLY A 183 33.48 -30.36 5.25
CA GLY A 183 33.28 -31.50 4.34
C GLY A 183 34.55 -31.94 3.59
N SER A 184 35.64 -31.16 3.67
CA SER A 184 36.91 -31.48 3.03
C SER A 184 37.62 -32.64 3.76
N PRO A 185 38.32 -33.53 3.04
CA PRO A 185 39.24 -34.49 3.67
C PRO A 185 40.49 -33.83 4.29
N TYR A 186 40.68 -32.52 4.08
CA TYR A 186 41.88 -31.77 4.45
C TYR A 186 41.61 -30.59 5.41
N THR A 187 40.44 -30.52 6.06
CA THR A 187 40.06 -29.42 6.97
C THR A 187 41.15 -29.11 8.02
N ASN A 188 41.46 -27.82 8.20
CA ASN A 188 42.54 -27.27 9.03
C ASN A 188 43.97 -27.52 8.51
N ASN A 189 44.13 -28.02 7.28
CA ASN A 189 45.38 -27.84 6.56
C ASN A 189 45.60 -26.35 6.28
N ILE A 190 46.87 -25.94 6.25
CA ILE A 190 47.31 -24.59 5.92
C ILE A 190 48.13 -24.67 4.64
N TYR A 191 47.86 -23.79 3.70
CA TYR A 191 48.47 -23.76 2.38
C TYR A 191 49.12 -22.40 2.18
N ILE A 192 50.41 -22.37 1.82
CA ILE A 192 51.15 -21.13 1.58
C ILE A 192 51.89 -21.21 0.24
N THR A 193 51.72 -20.17 -0.55
CA THR A 193 52.35 -19.96 -1.85
C THR A 193 53.22 -18.72 -1.82
N TRP A 194 54.23 -18.69 -2.67
CA TRP A 194 55.12 -17.54 -2.84
C TRP A 194 55.88 -17.67 -4.15
N ILE A 195 56.59 -16.63 -4.55
CA ILE A 195 57.47 -16.67 -5.73
C ILE A 195 58.92 -16.76 -5.27
N LYS A 196 59.76 -17.46 -6.02
CA LYS A 196 61.21 -17.32 -5.88
C LYS A 196 61.75 -16.48 -7.04
N ASP A 197 61.90 -15.18 -6.79
CA ASP A 197 62.49 -14.21 -7.72
C ASP A 197 63.99 -14.48 -7.91
N ARG A 198 64.46 -14.26 -9.13
CA ARG A 198 65.87 -14.38 -9.54
C ARG A 198 66.57 -13.02 -9.60
N GLY A 199 65.83 -11.93 -9.40
CA GLY A 199 66.34 -10.60 -9.07
C GLY A 199 66.30 -9.60 -10.22
N PHE A 200 65.93 -8.36 -9.89
CA PHE A 200 65.79 -7.19 -10.78
C PHE A 200 66.96 -6.89 -11.75
N HIS A 201 68.16 -7.39 -11.48
CA HIS A 201 69.37 -7.11 -12.30
C HIS A 201 69.70 -8.24 -13.30
N MET A 202 68.89 -9.30 -13.35
CA MET A 202 69.05 -10.36 -14.35
C MET A 202 68.60 -9.88 -15.74
N PRO A 203 69.25 -10.29 -16.84
CA PRO A 203 68.80 -9.97 -18.21
C PRO A 203 67.40 -10.53 -18.55
N GLN A 204 66.87 -11.42 -17.72
CA GLN A 204 65.62 -12.16 -17.89
C GLN A 204 64.99 -12.37 -16.49
N PRO A 205 64.03 -11.52 -16.06
CA PRO A 205 63.49 -11.51 -14.71
C PRO A 205 62.38 -12.56 -14.54
N TRP A 206 62.75 -13.84 -14.42
CA TRP A 206 61.79 -14.94 -14.23
C TRP A 206 61.61 -15.30 -12.77
N SER A 207 60.37 -15.62 -12.39
CA SER A 207 60.01 -16.09 -11.06
C SER A 207 59.34 -17.46 -11.13
N ASP A 208 59.79 -18.36 -10.26
CA ASP A 208 59.21 -19.70 -10.10
C ASP A 208 58.12 -19.63 -9.01
N VAL A 209 56.92 -20.17 -9.26
CA VAL A 209 55.84 -20.24 -8.26
C VAL A 209 56.06 -21.46 -7.37
N TYR A 210 56.10 -21.26 -6.07
CA TYR A 210 56.27 -22.30 -5.06
C TYR A 210 55.05 -22.44 -4.14
N PHE A 211 54.88 -23.67 -3.63
CA PHE A 211 53.83 -24.07 -2.71
C PHE A 211 54.41 -24.90 -1.56
N SER A 212 53.82 -24.77 -0.38
CA SER A 212 54.00 -25.67 0.75
C SER A 212 52.74 -25.76 1.60
N TYR A 213 52.57 -26.86 2.32
CA TYR A 213 51.39 -27.12 3.15
C TYR A 213 51.75 -27.67 4.53
N SER A 214 50.87 -27.44 5.50
CA SER A 214 50.94 -28.01 6.86
C SER A 214 49.68 -28.84 7.12
N THR A 215 49.87 -30.11 7.51
CA THR A 215 48.79 -31.01 7.95
C THR A 215 48.63 -31.09 9.48
N ASN A 216 49.37 -30.26 10.22
CA ASN A 216 49.46 -30.32 11.68
C ASN A 216 49.31 -28.93 12.34
N GLN A 217 48.44 -28.09 11.78
CA GLN A 217 48.07 -26.78 12.35
C GLN A 217 49.27 -25.84 12.54
N GLY A 218 50.14 -25.77 11.54
CA GLY A 218 51.28 -24.86 11.47
C GLY A 218 52.50 -25.29 12.28
N VAL A 219 52.55 -26.52 12.81
CA VAL A 219 53.71 -27.02 13.58
C VAL A 219 54.90 -27.37 12.68
N SER A 220 54.64 -27.82 11.45
CA SER A 220 55.67 -28.02 10.42
C SER A 220 55.06 -27.99 9.02
N PHE A 221 55.78 -27.42 8.07
CA PHE A 221 55.39 -27.39 6.65
C PHE A 221 56.11 -28.46 5.84
N SER A 222 55.54 -28.83 4.68
CA SER A 222 56.15 -29.72 3.70
C SER A 222 57.40 -29.09 3.08
N SER A 223 58.22 -29.91 2.41
CA SER A 223 59.22 -29.37 1.49
C SER A 223 58.54 -28.55 0.39
N ALA A 224 59.13 -27.42 0.02
CA ALA A 224 58.63 -26.55 -1.03
C ALA A 224 58.61 -27.26 -2.39
N VAL A 225 57.51 -27.12 -3.14
CA VAL A 225 57.31 -27.66 -4.49
C VAL A 225 57.12 -26.50 -5.45
N ARG A 226 57.81 -26.51 -6.61
CA ARG A 226 57.51 -25.60 -7.72
C ARG A 226 56.27 -26.12 -8.44
N ILE A 227 55.29 -25.24 -8.69
CA ILE A 227 54.00 -25.64 -9.30
C ILE A 227 53.77 -25.10 -10.70
N ASN A 228 54.46 -24.03 -11.15
CA ASN A 228 54.39 -23.61 -12.55
C ASN A 228 55.25 -24.53 -13.43
N ASP A 229 54.64 -25.12 -14.45
CA ASP A 229 55.28 -26.07 -15.36
C ASP A 229 55.94 -25.40 -16.57
N ILE A 230 55.41 -24.25 -17.01
CA ILE A 230 55.95 -23.53 -18.16
C ILE A 230 57.34 -22.97 -17.82
N GLY A 231 58.19 -22.87 -18.83
CA GLY A 231 59.53 -22.33 -18.71
C GLY A 231 59.57 -20.88 -19.17
N HIS A 232 60.10 -20.00 -18.31
CA HIS A 232 60.33 -18.57 -18.54
C HIS A 232 59.19 -17.60 -18.18
N ASP A 233 58.31 -17.99 -17.27
CA ASP A 233 57.23 -17.14 -16.76
C ASP A 233 57.74 -16.14 -15.69
N MET A 234 57.01 -15.04 -15.57
CA MET A 234 57.07 -14.10 -14.45
C MET A 234 55.89 -14.39 -13.51
N GLY A 235 55.80 -15.61 -12.95
CA GLY A 235 54.71 -15.94 -12.04
C GLY A 235 54.71 -15.00 -10.83
N ASN A 236 53.78 -14.04 -10.80
CA ASN A 236 53.62 -13.03 -9.75
C ASN A 236 52.32 -13.29 -8.97
N MET A 237 52.30 -12.92 -7.69
CA MET A 237 51.12 -12.98 -6.83
C MET A 237 50.37 -14.32 -6.86
N PRO A 238 51.03 -15.44 -6.50
CA PRO A 238 50.38 -16.73 -6.46
C PRO A 238 49.45 -16.82 -5.26
N ILE A 239 48.13 -16.78 -5.50
CA ILE A 239 47.09 -16.75 -4.47
C ILE A 239 46.44 -18.14 -4.36
N PRO A 240 46.43 -18.78 -3.17
CA PRO A 240 45.84 -20.10 -2.97
C PRO A 240 44.39 -19.98 -2.50
N ALA A 241 43.51 -20.82 -3.06
CA ALA A 241 42.12 -20.99 -2.60
C ALA A 241 41.77 -22.48 -2.46
N VAL A 242 40.82 -22.79 -1.58
CA VAL A 242 40.39 -24.18 -1.29
C VAL A 242 38.92 -24.32 -1.62
N ALA A 243 38.54 -25.45 -2.21
CA ALA A 243 37.15 -25.78 -2.50
C ALA A 243 36.51 -26.66 -1.42
N PRO A 244 35.16 -26.69 -1.30
CA PRO A 244 34.44 -27.55 -0.36
C PRO A 244 34.79 -29.05 -0.41
N ASN A 245 35.31 -29.55 -1.54
CA ASN A 245 35.75 -30.93 -1.72
C ASN A 245 37.24 -31.19 -1.40
N GLY A 246 37.99 -30.17 -0.94
CA GLY A 246 39.43 -30.25 -0.66
C GLY A 246 40.35 -30.05 -1.86
N THR A 247 39.84 -29.63 -3.03
CA THR A 247 40.69 -29.21 -4.16
C THR A 247 41.36 -27.88 -3.80
N VAL A 248 42.68 -27.83 -3.91
CA VAL A 248 43.47 -26.59 -3.77
C VAL A 248 43.71 -26.02 -5.16
N TYR A 249 43.38 -24.74 -5.35
CA TYR A 249 43.62 -23.97 -6.56
C TYR A 249 44.68 -22.91 -6.28
N VAL A 250 45.59 -22.63 -7.21
CA VAL A 250 46.52 -21.50 -7.12
C VAL A 250 46.51 -20.73 -8.42
N VAL A 251 46.18 -19.44 -8.35
CA VAL A 251 46.19 -18.51 -9.48
C VAL A 251 47.40 -17.59 -9.37
N TRP A 252 48.04 -17.29 -10.50
CA TRP A 252 49.09 -16.28 -10.59
C TRP A 252 49.00 -15.50 -11.90
N MET A 253 49.63 -14.32 -11.93
CA MET A 253 49.73 -13.48 -13.12
C MET A 253 51.16 -13.50 -13.66
N ASP A 254 51.33 -13.95 -14.91
CA ASP A 254 52.56 -13.78 -15.69
C ASP A 254 52.53 -12.41 -16.38
N TYR A 255 53.30 -11.46 -15.84
CA TYR A 255 53.23 -10.04 -16.23
C TYR A 255 54.54 -9.30 -15.93
N ASN A 256 54.94 -8.42 -16.85
CA ASN A 256 56.09 -7.54 -16.65
C ASN A 256 55.66 -6.25 -15.93
N VAL A 257 55.78 -6.28 -14.61
CA VAL A 257 55.47 -5.15 -13.71
C VAL A 257 56.21 -3.84 -14.01
N THR A 258 57.32 -3.86 -14.76
CA THR A 258 58.14 -2.66 -15.04
C THR A 258 57.80 -2.00 -16.37
N SER A 259 57.50 -2.77 -17.42
CA SER A 259 57.14 -2.22 -18.74
C SER A 259 55.63 -2.14 -18.97
N GLY A 260 54.86 -2.91 -18.21
CA GLY A 260 53.46 -3.22 -18.50
C GLY A 260 53.27 -3.93 -19.84
N GLY A 261 52.00 -3.98 -20.26
CA GLY A 261 51.53 -4.59 -21.51
C GLY A 261 50.71 -5.86 -21.27
N ASN A 262 50.77 -6.78 -22.22
CA ASN A 262 50.01 -8.04 -22.16
C ASN A 262 50.56 -8.97 -21.07
N GLY A 263 49.76 -9.22 -20.04
CA GLY A 263 49.96 -10.29 -19.06
C GLY A 263 49.03 -11.48 -19.31
N THR A 264 49.34 -12.62 -18.69
CA THR A 264 48.50 -13.83 -18.74
C THR A 264 48.20 -14.31 -17.33
N ILE A 265 46.92 -14.55 -17.03
CA ILE A 265 46.50 -15.19 -15.78
C ILE A 265 46.53 -16.71 -16.00
N TYR A 266 47.17 -17.42 -15.07
CA TYR A 266 47.26 -18.87 -15.05
C TYR A 266 46.64 -19.44 -13.77
N LEU A 267 46.18 -20.68 -13.86
CA LEU A 267 45.68 -21.49 -12.74
C LEU A 267 46.33 -22.87 -12.78
N ASP A 268 46.77 -23.39 -11.65
CA ASP A 268 46.92 -24.84 -11.47
C ASP A 268 46.21 -25.33 -10.20
N LYS A 269 45.99 -26.66 -10.10
CA LYS A 269 45.17 -27.27 -9.06
C LYS A 269 45.65 -28.63 -8.60
N SER A 270 45.45 -28.89 -7.31
CA SER A 270 45.74 -30.15 -6.63
C SER A 270 44.46 -30.76 -6.05
N PHE A 271 44.21 -32.02 -6.38
CA PHE A 271 43.07 -32.79 -5.84
C PHE A 271 43.40 -33.57 -4.56
N ASP A 272 44.67 -33.56 -4.12
CA ASP A 272 45.17 -34.37 -3.00
C ASP A 272 45.71 -33.53 -1.83
N GLY A 273 45.27 -32.28 -1.72
CA GLY A 273 45.66 -31.38 -0.62
C GLY A 273 47.05 -30.76 -0.82
N GLY A 274 47.50 -30.62 -2.07
CA GLY A 274 48.78 -30.00 -2.43
C GLY A 274 49.97 -30.95 -2.52
N VAL A 275 49.74 -32.28 -2.55
CA VAL A 275 50.81 -33.29 -2.65
C VAL A 275 51.27 -33.46 -4.10
N THR A 276 50.34 -33.45 -5.04
CA THR A 276 50.59 -33.43 -6.49
C THR A 276 49.83 -32.30 -7.19
N TRP A 277 50.43 -31.79 -8.25
CA TRP A 277 49.98 -30.64 -9.03
C TRP A 277 49.67 -31.06 -10.47
N GLY A 278 48.93 -30.21 -11.19
CA GLY A 278 48.32 -30.53 -12.48
C GLY A 278 49.22 -30.15 -13.64
N THR A 279 48.79 -29.10 -14.34
CA THR A 279 49.51 -28.44 -15.45
C THR A 279 48.88 -27.05 -15.64
N ASP A 280 49.70 -26.00 -15.79
CA ASP A 280 49.27 -24.61 -15.98
C ASP A 280 48.10 -24.46 -16.97
N GLN A 281 46.94 -24.04 -16.47
CA GLN A 281 45.75 -23.72 -17.26
C GLN A 281 45.73 -22.23 -17.58
N PHE A 282 45.51 -21.89 -18.86
CA PHE A 282 45.23 -20.51 -19.27
C PHE A 282 43.86 -20.06 -18.73
N VAL A 283 43.83 -18.93 -18.04
CA VAL A 283 42.60 -18.29 -17.54
C VAL A 283 42.18 -17.16 -18.47
N ALA A 284 43.02 -16.13 -18.60
CA ALA A 284 42.75 -14.93 -19.40
C ALA A 284 44.05 -14.26 -19.83
N GLN A 285 44.00 -13.51 -20.95
CA GLN A 285 45.03 -12.55 -21.31
C GLN A 285 44.51 -11.16 -20.96
N ILE A 286 45.32 -10.37 -20.26
CA ILE A 286 44.97 -9.01 -19.81
C ILE A 286 45.96 -8.01 -20.40
N ASN A 287 45.54 -6.77 -20.61
CA ASN A 287 46.46 -5.65 -20.84
C ASN A 287 46.45 -4.80 -19.57
N LEU A 288 47.63 -4.56 -18.99
CA LEU A 288 47.78 -3.65 -17.86
C LEU A 288 49.00 -2.74 -18.16
N PRO A 289 48.83 -1.44 -18.38
CA PRO A 289 49.94 -0.50 -18.42
C PRO A 289 50.59 -0.37 -17.03
N PRO A 290 51.82 0.19 -16.92
CA PRO A 290 52.35 0.59 -15.62
C PRO A 290 51.53 1.77 -15.10
N LEU A 291 50.72 1.53 -14.07
CA LEU A 291 49.83 2.54 -13.46
C LEU A 291 50.60 3.76 -12.96
N ARG A 292 50.28 4.94 -13.50
CA ARG A 292 51.03 6.18 -13.24
C ARG A 292 50.38 7.03 -12.17
N LEU A 293 50.58 6.61 -10.93
CA LEU A 293 50.10 7.34 -9.75
C LEU A 293 50.76 8.73 -9.70
N ASN A 294 49.96 9.78 -9.91
CA ASN A 294 50.43 11.16 -10.04
C ASN A 294 50.99 11.72 -8.72
N THR A 295 52.30 11.56 -8.48
CA THR A 295 52.94 12.08 -7.27
C THR A 295 53.28 13.57 -7.39
N ALA A 296 53.01 14.34 -6.32
CA ALA A 296 53.29 15.77 -6.24
C ALA A 296 54.78 16.17 -6.35
N ALA A 297 55.70 15.19 -6.41
CA ALA A 297 57.14 15.38 -6.40
C ALA A 297 57.85 14.97 -7.71
N GLY A 298 57.12 14.51 -8.73
CA GLY A 298 57.69 14.21 -10.06
C GLY A 298 58.61 12.98 -10.10
N PHE A 299 58.42 12.04 -9.17
CA PHE A 299 59.01 10.71 -9.25
C PHE A 299 58.22 9.83 -10.21
N THR A 300 58.94 9.04 -11.02
CA THR A 300 58.38 7.86 -11.69
C THR A 300 58.47 6.65 -10.74
N ASP A 301 57.49 5.74 -10.84
CA ASP A 301 57.25 4.56 -9.98
C ASP A 301 56.65 4.83 -8.59
N VAL A 302 55.32 4.73 -8.53
CA VAL A 302 54.65 3.93 -7.49
C VAL A 302 53.96 2.80 -8.24
N LEU A 303 54.54 1.59 -8.22
CA LEU A 303 53.98 0.44 -8.94
C LEU A 303 52.82 -0.16 -8.13
N ALA A 304 51.58 0.18 -8.47
CA ALA A 304 50.41 -0.57 -8.02
C ALA A 304 50.39 -1.94 -8.71
N LYS A 305 51.06 -2.94 -8.11
CA LYS A 305 51.12 -4.32 -8.62
C LYS A 305 49.91 -5.09 -8.08
N GLY A 306 48.86 -5.22 -8.88
CA GLY A 306 47.66 -5.98 -8.50
C GLY A 306 47.92 -7.49 -8.39
N GLY A 307 47.48 -8.09 -7.29
CA GLY A 307 47.18 -9.52 -7.25
C GLY A 307 46.01 -9.89 -8.17
N THR A 308 45.78 -11.20 -8.33
CA THR A 308 44.60 -11.76 -9.02
C THR A 308 43.83 -12.69 -8.08
N PRO A 309 43.10 -12.14 -7.08
CA PRO A 309 42.42 -12.94 -6.08
C PRO A 309 41.50 -13.97 -6.72
N ILE A 310 41.60 -15.21 -6.23
CA ILE A 310 40.70 -16.30 -6.55
C ILE A 310 39.89 -16.68 -5.30
N ALA A 311 38.59 -16.87 -5.47
CA ALA A 311 37.73 -17.53 -4.50
C ALA A 311 36.97 -18.71 -5.13
N VAL A 312 36.46 -19.59 -4.27
CA VAL A 312 35.63 -20.74 -4.67
C VAL A 312 34.26 -20.59 -4.02
N SER A 313 33.19 -20.89 -4.74
CA SER A 313 31.84 -20.93 -4.17
C SER A 313 31.77 -21.89 -2.97
N PRO A 314 31.36 -21.43 -1.77
CA PRO A 314 31.21 -22.29 -0.59
C PRO A 314 30.18 -23.42 -0.77
N THR A 315 29.33 -23.33 -1.80
CA THR A 315 28.31 -24.34 -2.13
C THR A 315 28.67 -25.22 -3.34
N ASN A 316 29.68 -24.85 -4.13
CA ASN A 316 30.00 -25.51 -5.40
C ASN A 316 31.51 -25.54 -5.70
N SER A 317 32.14 -26.71 -5.54
CA SER A 317 33.60 -26.89 -5.74
C SER A 317 34.10 -26.75 -7.19
N SER A 318 33.21 -26.65 -8.17
CA SER A 318 33.53 -26.38 -9.57
C SER A 318 33.33 -24.91 -9.96
N GLU A 319 32.86 -24.07 -9.04
CA GLU A 319 32.56 -22.67 -9.33
C GLU A 319 33.62 -21.76 -8.71
N LEU A 320 34.39 -21.11 -9.59
CA LEU A 320 35.56 -20.30 -9.26
C LEU A 320 35.33 -18.87 -9.71
N TYR A 321 35.83 -17.92 -8.94
CA TYR A 321 35.71 -16.50 -9.20
C TYR A 321 37.10 -15.86 -9.17
N ILE A 322 37.42 -15.01 -10.15
CA ILE A 322 38.68 -14.25 -10.19
C ILE A 322 38.35 -12.78 -10.46
N VAL A 323 39.02 -11.88 -9.72
CA VAL A 323 39.00 -10.43 -9.95
C VAL A 323 40.41 -9.94 -10.29
N TYR A 324 40.52 -8.94 -11.15
CA TYR A 324 41.78 -8.35 -11.55
C TYR A 324 41.58 -6.91 -12.07
N ALA A 325 42.66 -6.14 -12.14
CA ALA A 325 42.68 -4.82 -12.80
C ALA A 325 43.22 -4.93 -14.23
N ALA A 326 42.65 -4.22 -15.20
CA ALA A 326 43.13 -4.18 -16.59
C ALA A 326 42.67 -2.90 -17.34
N ASP A 327 43.46 -2.45 -18.31
CA ASP A 327 43.08 -1.39 -19.26
C ASP A 327 41.89 -1.85 -20.12
N PRO A 328 40.74 -1.16 -20.08
CA PRO A 328 39.50 -1.63 -20.69
C PRO A 328 39.44 -1.47 -22.21
N ASP A 329 40.19 -0.54 -22.79
CA ASP A 329 40.09 -0.17 -24.22
C ASP A 329 41.39 -0.37 -25.01
N GLY A 330 42.50 -0.64 -24.32
CA GLY A 330 43.83 -0.86 -24.88
C GLY A 330 44.51 0.39 -25.42
N ASN A 331 43.91 1.57 -25.22
CA ASN A 331 44.40 2.85 -25.75
C ASN A 331 45.10 3.69 -24.67
N GLY A 332 45.14 3.25 -23.41
CA GLY A 332 45.83 3.92 -22.31
C GLY A 332 45.32 5.35 -22.05
N THR A 333 44.02 5.58 -22.24
CA THR A 333 43.37 6.85 -21.81
C THR A 333 42.63 6.72 -20.48
N ASP A 334 42.52 5.49 -20.00
CA ASP A 334 41.91 4.95 -18.80
C ASP A 334 42.85 3.77 -18.49
N GLU A 335 43.69 3.84 -17.46
CA GLU A 335 44.83 2.92 -17.32
C GLU A 335 44.45 1.60 -16.62
N ALA A 336 43.38 1.56 -15.82
CA ALA A 336 42.79 0.30 -15.33
C ALA A 336 41.35 0.40 -14.80
N ASP A 337 40.53 -0.58 -15.18
CA ASP A 337 39.22 -0.94 -14.62
C ASP A 337 39.32 -2.23 -13.77
N ILE A 338 38.34 -2.46 -12.89
CA ILE A 338 38.17 -3.75 -12.19
C ILE A 338 37.30 -4.71 -13.00
N PHE A 339 37.84 -5.89 -13.30
CA PHE A 339 37.16 -6.95 -14.03
C PHE A 339 36.98 -8.21 -13.20
N PHE A 340 35.84 -8.86 -13.41
CA PHE A 340 35.47 -10.15 -12.85
C PHE A 340 35.30 -11.21 -13.95
N ILE A 341 35.79 -12.42 -13.69
CA ILE A 341 35.51 -13.62 -14.49
C ILE A 341 35.15 -14.78 -13.59
N LYS A 342 34.31 -15.70 -14.10
CA LYS A 342 33.95 -16.93 -13.40
C LYS A 342 34.12 -18.18 -14.25
N SER A 343 34.42 -19.28 -13.58
CA SER A 343 34.38 -20.64 -14.12
C SER A 343 33.27 -21.42 -13.41
N THR A 344 32.62 -22.35 -14.12
CA THR A 344 31.61 -23.26 -13.56
C THR A 344 31.98 -24.74 -13.71
N ASP A 345 33.18 -25.02 -14.22
CA ASP A 345 33.70 -26.37 -14.51
C ASP A 345 35.04 -26.68 -13.81
N GLY A 346 35.39 -25.90 -12.78
CA GLY A 346 36.63 -26.06 -12.01
C GLY A 346 37.86 -25.50 -12.73
N GLY A 347 37.71 -24.41 -13.47
CA GLY A 347 38.80 -23.68 -14.12
C GLY A 347 39.20 -24.23 -15.49
N SER A 348 38.35 -25.02 -16.14
CA SER A 348 38.58 -25.53 -17.50
C SER A 348 38.02 -24.61 -18.59
N SER A 349 37.05 -23.77 -18.26
CA SER A 349 36.60 -22.64 -19.07
C SER A 349 36.17 -21.45 -18.20
N TRP A 350 36.19 -20.25 -18.79
CA TRP A 350 35.95 -18.98 -18.10
C TRP A 350 34.94 -18.12 -18.89
N SER A 351 34.18 -17.28 -18.18
CA SER A 351 33.28 -16.30 -18.76
C SER A 351 34.05 -15.20 -19.51
N SER A 352 33.35 -14.44 -20.36
CA SER A 352 33.82 -13.11 -20.74
C SER A 352 34.04 -12.23 -19.49
N PRO A 353 35.00 -11.30 -19.50
CA PRO A 353 35.16 -10.31 -18.44
C PRO A 353 33.92 -9.43 -18.26
N LEU A 354 33.57 -9.19 -17.00
CA LEU A 354 32.53 -8.25 -16.57
C LEU A 354 33.20 -7.11 -15.78
N ARG A 355 33.06 -5.86 -16.24
CA ARG A 355 33.51 -4.67 -15.48
C ARG A 355 32.67 -4.58 -14.19
N VAL A 356 33.32 -4.38 -13.06
CA VAL A 356 32.71 -4.30 -11.72
C VAL A 356 32.47 -2.84 -11.32
N ASN A 357 33.38 -1.94 -11.71
CA ASN A 357 33.26 -0.52 -11.42
C ASN A 357 32.25 0.17 -12.37
N ASP A 358 31.35 0.97 -11.79
CA ASP A 358 30.19 1.58 -12.46
C ASP A 358 30.37 3.07 -12.83
N ASP A 359 31.59 3.58 -12.75
CA ASP A 359 31.88 4.97 -13.09
C ASP A 359 31.84 5.25 -14.60
N SER A 360 31.77 6.54 -14.93
CA SER A 360 31.84 7.04 -16.31
C SER A 360 33.08 7.92 -16.54
N THR A 361 34.13 7.73 -15.74
CA THR A 361 35.34 8.55 -15.77
C THR A 361 36.40 7.91 -16.66
N LYS A 362 37.66 8.31 -16.47
CA LYS A 362 38.87 7.70 -17.05
C LYS A 362 40.00 7.68 -16.01
N ASN A 363 39.61 7.70 -14.73
CA ASN A 363 40.52 7.68 -13.60
C ASN A 363 40.58 6.24 -13.10
N ASP A 364 41.76 5.78 -12.68
CA ASP A 364 41.98 4.33 -12.56
C ASP A 364 41.39 3.70 -11.28
N GLN A 365 41.12 2.40 -11.40
CA GLN A 365 40.78 1.47 -10.32
C GLN A 365 41.79 0.31 -10.26
N PHE A 366 42.25 -0.05 -9.06
CA PHE A 366 43.30 -1.06 -8.91
C PHE A 366 43.34 -1.74 -7.53
N LEU A 367 44.23 -2.74 -7.41
CA LEU A 367 44.43 -3.62 -6.25
C LEU A 367 43.11 -4.20 -5.68
N PRO A 368 42.28 -4.87 -6.50
CA PRO A 368 41.05 -5.47 -6.01
C PRO A 368 41.34 -6.66 -5.07
N TRP A 369 40.45 -6.88 -4.11
CA TRP A 369 40.36 -8.11 -3.31
C TRP A 369 38.91 -8.64 -3.29
N MET A 370 38.73 -9.95 -3.09
CA MET A 370 37.40 -10.56 -2.93
C MET A 370 37.37 -11.62 -1.82
N ASP A 371 36.17 -11.94 -1.35
CA ASP A 371 35.84 -13.13 -0.57
C ASP A 371 34.36 -13.50 -0.80
N VAL A 372 33.93 -14.71 -0.41
CA VAL A 372 32.58 -15.23 -0.74
C VAL A 372 31.86 -15.73 0.50
N LYS A 373 30.68 -15.17 0.76
CA LYS A 373 29.82 -15.51 1.89
C LYS A 373 29.27 -16.93 1.77
N SER A 374 28.86 -17.50 2.91
CA SER A 374 28.26 -18.84 2.99
C SER A 374 26.95 -19.02 2.21
N ASP A 375 26.26 -17.93 1.85
CA ASP A 375 25.07 -17.92 0.99
C ASP A 375 25.39 -17.82 -0.52
N GLY A 376 26.67 -17.62 -0.88
CA GLY A 376 27.14 -17.44 -2.25
C GLY A 376 27.28 -15.97 -2.69
N THR A 377 27.02 -14.99 -1.81
CA THR A 377 27.30 -13.57 -2.13
C THR A 377 28.80 -13.34 -2.29
N ILE A 378 29.18 -12.75 -3.42
CA ILE A 378 30.56 -12.38 -3.76
C ILE A 378 30.75 -10.92 -3.39
N ASP A 379 31.70 -10.62 -2.50
CA ASP A 379 32.02 -9.26 -2.07
C ASP A 379 33.39 -8.84 -2.63
N ILE A 380 33.49 -7.66 -3.24
CA ILE A 380 34.70 -7.15 -3.88
C ILE A 380 34.98 -5.73 -3.39
N ALA A 381 36.24 -5.43 -3.04
CA ALA A 381 36.70 -4.06 -2.77
C ALA A 381 37.99 -3.72 -3.53
N TRP A 382 38.20 -2.44 -3.84
CA TRP A 382 39.35 -1.93 -4.60
C TRP A 382 39.65 -0.46 -4.22
N TYR A 383 40.82 0.06 -4.63
CA TYR A 383 41.09 1.50 -4.59
C TYR A 383 40.69 2.17 -5.90
N ASP A 384 40.13 3.36 -5.82
CA ASP A 384 39.47 4.06 -6.92
C ASP A 384 39.84 5.55 -6.92
N ARG A 385 40.00 6.15 -8.10
CA ARG A 385 40.35 7.58 -8.24
C ARG A 385 39.25 8.41 -8.92
N ARG A 386 38.06 7.85 -9.17
CA ARG A 386 36.94 8.51 -9.91
C ARG A 386 36.50 9.88 -9.38
N ASN A 387 36.66 10.15 -8.09
CA ASN A 387 36.14 11.36 -7.45
C ASN A 387 37.05 12.59 -7.56
N ASP A 388 38.33 12.44 -7.92
CA ASP A 388 39.23 13.58 -8.12
C ASP A 388 39.47 13.87 -9.59
N VAL A 389 39.09 15.08 -10.03
CA VAL A 389 39.31 15.58 -11.39
C VAL A 389 40.78 15.68 -11.80
N ASN A 390 41.72 15.58 -10.85
CA ASN A 390 43.16 15.57 -11.08
C ASN A 390 43.79 14.17 -10.97
N ASP A 391 42.97 13.13 -10.70
CA ASP A 391 43.43 11.75 -10.60
C ASP A 391 44.58 11.59 -9.56
N SER A 392 44.45 12.26 -8.42
CA SER A 392 45.49 12.42 -7.38
C SER A 392 45.04 12.10 -5.95
N LEU A 393 43.73 12.13 -5.69
CA LEU A 393 43.12 11.59 -4.47
C LEU A 393 42.46 10.25 -4.74
N TRP A 394 42.43 9.44 -3.69
CA TRP A 394 42.08 8.03 -3.71
C TRP A 394 40.96 7.78 -2.72
N ASP A 395 40.12 6.82 -3.10
CA ASP A 395 39.04 6.29 -2.29
C ASP A 395 39.10 4.76 -2.30
N VAL A 396 38.35 4.14 -1.40
CA VAL A 396 38.12 2.69 -1.39
C VAL A 396 36.67 2.46 -1.76
N TYR A 397 36.44 1.58 -2.72
CA TYR A 397 35.10 1.24 -3.22
C TYR A 397 34.80 -0.25 -3.07
N PHE A 398 33.52 -0.55 -3.05
CA PHE A 398 32.96 -1.87 -2.80
C PHE A 398 31.79 -2.16 -3.75
N ALA A 399 31.66 -3.43 -4.18
CA ALA A 399 30.45 -3.94 -4.81
C ALA A 399 30.22 -5.39 -4.41
N LYS A 400 28.94 -5.82 -4.38
CA LYS A 400 28.56 -7.21 -4.12
C LYS A 400 27.75 -7.81 -5.26
N SER A 401 27.80 -9.12 -5.42
CA SER A 401 26.95 -9.88 -6.32
C SER A 401 26.20 -10.98 -5.56
N THR A 402 24.87 -10.97 -5.65
CA THR A 402 23.98 -11.98 -5.07
C THR A 402 23.45 -12.98 -6.11
N ASP A 403 23.90 -12.87 -7.36
CA ASP A 403 23.48 -13.70 -8.51
C ASP A 403 24.62 -14.54 -9.11
N GLY A 404 25.62 -14.86 -8.27
CA GLY A 404 26.80 -15.65 -8.63
C GLY A 404 27.73 -14.96 -9.63
N GLY A 405 27.87 -13.64 -9.55
CA GLY A 405 28.72 -12.85 -10.44
C GLY A 405 28.14 -12.75 -11.85
N SER A 406 26.83 -12.54 -11.96
CA SER A 406 26.14 -12.27 -13.24
C SER A 406 25.84 -10.77 -13.39
N SER A 407 25.65 -10.08 -12.27
CA SER A 407 25.65 -8.61 -12.12
C SER A 407 26.23 -8.22 -10.76
N PHE A 408 26.57 -6.94 -10.61
CA PHE A 408 27.07 -6.35 -9.36
C PHE A 408 26.18 -5.19 -8.92
N SER A 409 26.13 -4.93 -7.61
CA SER A 409 25.45 -3.76 -7.04
C SER A 409 26.06 -2.45 -7.54
N GLN A 410 25.31 -1.36 -7.43
CA GLN A 410 25.89 -0.01 -7.46
C GLN A 410 27.09 0.04 -6.51
N ASN A 411 28.16 0.72 -6.95
CA ASN A 411 29.38 0.79 -6.18
C ASN A 411 29.21 1.72 -4.97
N ILE A 412 29.75 1.28 -3.84
CA ILE A 412 29.65 1.95 -2.55
C ILE A 412 31.05 2.41 -2.18
N GLN A 413 31.23 3.70 -1.91
CA GLN A 413 32.49 4.19 -1.35
C GLN A 413 32.54 3.80 0.14
N LEU A 414 33.71 3.41 0.65
CA LEU A 414 33.89 3.02 2.05
C LEU A 414 34.54 4.14 2.89
N ASN A 415 35.65 4.71 2.42
CA ASN A 415 36.45 5.66 3.21
C ASN A 415 35.74 7.01 3.45
N ASP A 416 35.79 7.54 4.68
CA ASP A 416 35.15 8.81 5.07
C ASP A 416 35.73 10.02 4.34
N ILE A 417 37.03 10.01 4.05
CA ILE A 417 37.74 11.15 3.44
C ILE A 417 38.70 10.64 2.36
N SER A 418 38.62 11.21 1.16
CA SER A 418 39.56 10.94 0.06
C SER A 418 40.99 11.36 0.42
N PHE A 419 41.96 10.49 0.16
CA PHE A 419 43.35 10.66 0.61
C PHE A 419 44.35 10.65 -0.55
N PRO A 420 45.46 11.42 -0.47
CA PRO A 420 46.50 11.36 -1.49
C PRO A 420 47.35 10.09 -1.35
N THR A 421 48.18 9.79 -2.36
CA THR A 421 49.26 8.80 -2.22
C THR A 421 50.28 9.24 -1.16
N PRO A 422 50.71 8.36 -0.23
CA PRO A 422 51.83 8.62 0.69
C PRO A 422 53.09 9.09 -0.04
N THR A 423 53.74 10.12 0.52
CA THR A 423 54.87 10.80 -0.14
C THR A 423 56.20 10.01 -0.10
N ASN A 424 56.24 8.86 0.58
CA ASN A 424 57.35 7.89 0.56
C ASN A 424 57.28 6.87 -0.59
N LEU A 425 56.27 6.92 -1.46
CA LEU A 425 56.17 6.20 -2.73
C LEU A 425 55.84 4.68 -2.68
N TRP A 426 55.24 4.13 -1.61
CA TRP A 426 54.82 2.71 -1.60
C TRP A 426 53.52 2.46 -0.82
N MET A 427 52.42 2.19 -1.54
CA MET A 427 51.09 1.87 -0.96
C MET A 427 50.74 0.39 -0.82
N GLY A 428 51.47 -0.48 -1.51
CA GLY A 428 51.37 -1.93 -1.39
C GLY A 428 50.91 -2.61 -2.67
N GLU A 429 50.71 -3.91 -2.57
CA GLU A 429 50.34 -4.80 -3.68
C GLU A 429 48.93 -5.43 -3.49
N TYR A 430 48.29 -5.21 -2.33
CA TYR A 430 46.95 -5.70 -1.99
C TYR A 430 46.33 -4.93 -0.80
N LEU A 431 45.00 -5.03 -0.67
CA LEU A 431 44.20 -4.64 0.49
C LEU A 431 43.60 -5.88 1.15
N GLY A 432 43.10 -5.74 2.39
CA GLY A 432 42.49 -6.85 3.12
C GLY A 432 40.98 -6.85 3.01
N LEU A 433 40.37 -7.96 2.59
CA LEU A 433 38.92 -8.19 2.71
C LEU A 433 38.65 -9.61 3.24
N ALA A 434 37.70 -9.73 4.17
CA ALA A 434 37.20 -11.00 4.71
C ALA A 434 35.69 -10.91 4.98
N VAL A 435 34.95 -12.02 4.92
CA VAL A 435 33.47 -11.99 5.08
C VAL A 435 32.91 -12.96 6.13
N ASP A 436 31.78 -12.59 6.72
CA ASP A 436 30.85 -13.53 7.36
C ASP A 436 29.45 -13.45 6.73
N SER A 437 28.46 -14.14 7.31
CA SER A 437 27.07 -14.17 6.82
C SER A 437 26.34 -12.81 6.88
N ASN A 438 26.87 -11.86 7.65
CA ASN A 438 26.21 -10.60 8.01
C ASN A 438 26.96 -9.39 7.47
N TYR A 439 28.29 -9.47 7.33
CA TYR A 439 29.16 -8.36 6.95
C TYR A 439 30.28 -8.79 5.99
N ALA A 440 30.67 -7.88 5.10
CA ALA A 440 32.02 -7.84 4.54
C ALA A 440 32.87 -6.87 5.39
N PHE A 441 34.12 -7.23 5.61
CA PHE A 441 35.08 -6.45 6.39
C PHE A 441 36.22 -6.05 5.47
N VAL A 442 36.59 -4.76 5.43
CA VAL A 442 37.61 -4.24 4.53
C VAL A 442 38.64 -3.43 5.32
N ALA A 443 39.92 -3.69 5.09
CA ALA A 443 41.04 -3.00 5.72
C ALA A 443 42.01 -2.48 4.65
N PHE A 444 42.37 -1.20 4.77
CA PHE A 444 43.04 -0.44 3.72
C PHE A 444 44.05 0.58 4.27
N THR A 445 44.96 1.00 3.41
CA THR A 445 46.01 1.99 3.72
C THR A 445 45.49 3.38 3.36
N SER A 446 45.61 4.34 4.28
CA SER A 446 45.20 5.72 4.06
C SER A 446 46.24 6.71 4.60
N SER A 447 46.42 7.84 3.91
CA SER A 447 47.43 8.85 4.26
C SER A 447 46.86 10.08 5.01
N LEU A 448 45.62 10.00 5.50
CA LEU A 448 44.90 11.15 6.09
C LEU A 448 45.63 11.77 7.28
N THR A 449 46.17 10.93 8.15
CA THR A 449 46.84 11.27 9.40
C THR A 449 48.36 11.36 9.26
N ASP A 450 48.98 10.50 8.45
CA ASP A 450 50.39 10.60 8.04
C ASP A 450 50.54 10.55 6.50
N VAL A 451 50.70 11.74 5.90
CA VAL A 451 50.97 11.93 4.46
C VAL A 451 52.35 11.46 4.02
N VAL A 452 53.24 11.11 4.95
CA VAL A 452 54.57 10.58 4.67
C VAL A 452 54.53 9.07 4.56
N THR A 453 53.87 8.38 5.50
CA THR A 453 54.04 6.93 5.65
C THR A 453 52.81 6.06 5.42
N GLY A 454 51.60 6.61 5.55
CA GLY A 454 50.35 5.85 5.51
C GLY A 454 50.06 5.10 6.81
N ASP A 455 48.78 5.06 7.19
CA ASP A 455 48.21 4.41 8.37
C ASP A 455 47.18 3.34 7.96
N VAL A 456 46.93 2.34 8.81
CA VAL A 456 45.96 1.26 8.53
C VAL A 456 44.58 1.57 9.11
N TYR A 457 43.57 1.50 8.24
CA TYR A 457 42.16 1.74 8.53
C TYR A 457 41.27 0.54 8.19
N PHE A 458 40.03 0.59 8.65
CA PHE A 458 39.05 -0.49 8.56
C PHE A 458 37.61 0.06 8.49
N ASP A 459 36.78 -0.56 7.65
CA ASP A 459 35.33 -0.38 7.62
C ASP A 459 34.61 -1.72 7.30
N LYS A 460 33.27 -1.75 7.37
CA LYS A 460 32.46 -2.95 7.11
C LYS A 460 31.09 -2.67 6.48
N VAL A 461 30.68 -3.56 5.58
CA VAL A 461 29.45 -3.47 4.78
C VAL A 461 28.47 -4.58 5.16
N PRO A 462 27.20 -4.30 5.53
CA PRO A 462 26.20 -5.33 5.83
C PRO A 462 25.71 -6.08 4.58
N ASN A 463 25.33 -7.34 4.78
CA ASN A 463 24.87 -8.23 3.70
C ASN A 463 23.52 -7.78 3.10
N SER A 464 22.63 -7.20 3.91
CA SER A 464 21.29 -6.74 3.51
C SER A 464 20.93 -5.39 4.14
N LEU A 465 20.29 -4.51 3.37
CA LEU A 465 19.67 -3.27 3.82
C LEU A 465 18.14 -3.48 3.89
N SER A 466 17.72 -4.40 4.76
CA SER A 466 16.29 -4.70 4.99
C SER A 466 15.54 -3.59 5.75
N THR A 467 16.28 -2.71 6.43
CA THR A 467 15.77 -1.48 7.04
C THR A 467 16.81 -0.39 6.83
N VAL A 468 16.34 0.79 6.45
CA VAL A 468 17.14 2.01 6.31
C VAL A 468 16.40 3.18 6.96
N TYR A 469 17.15 4.22 7.30
CA TYR A 469 16.72 5.38 8.05
C TYR A 469 16.96 6.66 7.24
N VAL A 470 16.09 7.66 7.38
CA VAL A 470 16.22 8.96 6.71
C VAL A 470 16.07 10.07 7.73
N ASP A 471 16.98 11.04 7.73
CA ASP A 471 16.97 12.19 8.62
C ASP A 471 17.64 13.38 7.89
N ASP A 472 16.97 14.54 7.79
CA ASP A 472 17.49 15.73 7.10
C ASP A 472 18.46 16.56 7.97
N ASP A 473 18.47 16.34 9.29
CA ASP A 473 19.53 16.84 10.19
C ASP A 473 20.79 15.94 10.12
N TYR A 474 20.65 14.68 9.66
CA TYR A 474 21.78 13.78 9.40
C TYR A 474 22.47 14.15 8.09
N ASN A 475 23.79 14.24 8.12
CA ASN A 475 24.58 14.50 6.92
C ASN A 475 25.90 13.73 6.95
N ALA A 476 26.60 13.72 5.82
CA ALA A 476 27.85 12.98 5.61
C ALA A 476 29.02 13.36 6.53
N SER A 477 28.89 14.40 7.37
CA SER A 477 29.91 14.77 8.36
C SER A 477 29.52 14.42 9.81
N THR A 478 28.42 13.70 10.02
CA THR A 478 28.01 13.19 11.34
C THR A 478 28.88 12.00 11.75
N PRO A 479 29.67 12.07 12.85
CA PRO A 479 30.56 10.98 13.26
C PRO A 479 29.78 9.72 13.67
N GLY A 480 30.25 8.54 13.26
CA GLY A 480 29.55 7.26 13.49
C GLY A 480 28.63 6.84 12.35
N TRP A 481 28.92 7.32 11.14
CA TRP A 481 28.25 7.05 9.87
C TRP A 481 27.97 5.57 9.65
N GLN A 482 26.77 5.27 9.15
CA GLN A 482 26.31 3.92 8.82
C GLN A 482 25.55 3.95 7.50
N ILE A 483 25.90 3.00 6.63
CA ILE A 483 25.35 2.73 5.29
C ILE A 483 23.81 2.52 5.22
N ASP A 484 23.15 2.38 6.36
CA ASP A 484 21.69 2.30 6.47
C ASP A 484 21.01 3.66 6.74
N HIS A 485 21.74 4.78 6.77
CA HIS A 485 21.19 6.12 7.01
C HIS A 485 21.40 7.08 5.82
N PHE A 486 20.37 7.86 5.48
CA PHE A 486 20.29 8.71 4.29
C PHE A 486 19.78 10.13 4.63
N ASP A 487 20.15 11.11 3.82
CA ASP A 487 19.66 12.50 3.89
C ASP A 487 18.39 12.75 3.07
N THR A 488 18.12 11.87 2.09
CA THR A 488 16.99 11.95 1.15
C THR A 488 16.15 10.68 1.18
N ILE A 489 14.84 10.83 1.00
CA ILE A 489 13.90 9.71 0.98
C ILE A 489 14.11 8.88 -0.28
N GLN A 490 14.34 9.50 -1.44
CA GLN A 490 14.57 8.75 -2.67
C GLN A 490 15.86 7.92 -2.61
N GLY A 491 16.96 8.45 -2.05
CA GLY A 491 18.22 7.69 -1.90
C GLY A 491 18.05 6.44 -1.04
N ALA A 492 17.30 6.54 0.05
CA ALA A 492 16.96 5.41 0.91
C ALA A 492 16.06 4.38 0.21
N ILE A 493 15.07 4.85 -0.56
CA ILE A 493 14.24 3.97 -1.40
C ILE A 493 15.10 3.24 -2.43
N ASP A 494 16.02 3.91 -3.11
CA ASP A 494 16.87 3.29 -4.12
C ASP A 494 17.77 2.21 -3.50
N ALA A 495 18.32 2.46 -2.30
CA ALA A 495 19.23 1.55 -1.60
C ALA A 495 18.56 0.36 -0.86
N VAL A 496 17.33 0.50 -0.33
CA VAL A 496 16.70 -0.55 0.50
C VAL A 496 16.41 -1.83 -0.30
N ASP A 497 16.53 -3.00 0.32
CA ASP A 497 16.18 -4.28 -0.31
C ASP A 497 14.66 -4.37 -0.62
N VAL A 498 14.28 -5.20 -1.60
CA VAL A 498 12.86 -5.46 -1.91
C VAL A 498 12.17 -6.13 -0.71
N ASN A 499 10.99 -5.66 -0.36
CA ASN A 499 10.24 -5.90 0.89
C ASN A 499 10.87 -5.28 2.16
N GLY A 500 11.91 -4.45 2.01
CA GLY A 500 12.51 -3.70 3.11
C GLY A 500 11.68 -2.51 3.59
N THR A 501 12.19 -1.85 4.63
CA THR A 501 11.51 -0.71 5.28
C THR A 501 12.39 0.54 5.27
N VAL A 502 11.83 1.66 4.85
CA VAL A 502 12.43 3.00 4.94
C VAL A 502 11.76 3.74 6.10
N ILE A 503 12.51 4.11 7.13
CA ILE A 503 12.03 4.81 8.33
C ILE A 503 12.49 6.27 8.28
N VAL A 504 11.54 7.20 8.14
CA VAL A 504 11.84 8.63 7.95
C VAL A 504 11.61 9.42 9.24
N TYR A 505 12.65 10.02 9.80
CA TYR A 505 12.62 10.85 11.01
C TYR A 505 12.02 12.25 10.74
N ASN A 506 11.91 13.08 11.78
CA ASN A 506 11.24 14.37 11.70
C ASN A 506 12.06 15.36 10.85
N GLY A 507 11.62 15.60 9.62
CA GLY A 507 12.25 16.53 8.68
C GLY A 507 11.24 17.17 7.72
N THR A 508 11.73 18.07 6.85
CA THR A 508 10.96 18.61 5.71
C THR A 508 11.70 18.31 4.40
N TYR A 509 11.31 17.20 3.78
CA TYR A 509 11.92 16.64 2.59
C TYR A 509 11.26 17.25 1.34
N THR A 510 11.97 18.15 0.67
CA THR A 510 11.50 18.79 -0.57
C THR A 510 11.85 17.90 -1.77
N GLU A 511 11.05 16.84 -1.98
CA GLU A 511 11.28 15.78 -2.96
C GLU A 511 9.97 15.36 -3.64
N ASN A 512 10.07 14.83 -4.87
CA ASN A 512 8.99 14.10 -5.53
C ASN A 512 9.42 12.63 -5.62
N ILE A 513 8.74 11.76 -4.87
CA ILE A 513 9.21 10.40 -4.57
C ILE A 513 8.64 9.38 -5.57
N VAL A 514 9.48 8.50 -6.09
CA VAL A 514 9.08 7.39 -6.96
C VAL A 514 9.30 6.05 -6.25
N VAL A 515 8.20 5.36 -5.95
CA VAL A 515 8.22 4.01 -5.35
C VAL A 515 7.97 2.97 -6.45
N ASN A 516 9.07 2.38 -6.94
CA ASN A 516 9.11 1.44 -8.08
C ASN A 516 9.38 -0.03 -7.69
N LYS A 517 9.45 -0.32 -6.38
CA LYS A 517 9.60 -1.67 -5.82
C LYS A 517 8.78 -1.82 -4.54
N SER A 518 8.36 -3.04 -4.23
CA SER A 518 7.55 -3.34 -3.03
C SER A 518 8.35 -3.06 -1.76
N ILE A 519 7.96 -2.04 -0.99
CA ILE A 519 8.61 -1.62 0.27
C ILE A 519 7.57 -1.10 1.27
N THR A 520 7.99 -0.93 2.53
CA THR A 520 7.28 -0.10 3.51
C THR A 520 8.00 1.24 3.68
N LEU A 521 7.38 2.34 3.28
CA LEU A 521 7.80 3.70 3.63
C LEU A 521 7.01 4.13 4.88
N GLN A 522 7.72 4.38 5.99
CA GLN A 522 7.12 4.61 7.30
C GLN A 522 7.68 5.87 7.96
N ALA A 523 6.79 6.72 8.46
CA ALA A 523 7.14 7.82 9.34
C ALA A 523 7.61 7.33 10.72
N GLY A 524 8.78 7.81 11.15
CA GLY A 524 9.31 7.65 12.50
C GLY A 524 8.83 8.76 13.45
N SER A 525 8.72 10.01 12.99
CA SER A 525 8.42 11.16 13.87
C SER A 525 7.69 12.33 13.17
N ASN A 526 6.61 12.05 12.42
CA ASN A 526 5.83 13.04 11.64
C ASN A 526 6.63 13.86 10.58
N PRO A 527 7.48 13.25 9.72
CA PRO A 527 8.06 13.92 8.56
C PRO A 527 7.03 14.62 7.66
N VAL A 528 7.48 15.70 7.01
CA VAL A 528 6.79 16.38 5.92
C VAL A 528 7.50 16.05 4.60
N ILE A 529 6.75 15.64 3.58
CA ILE A 529 7.21 15.55 2.19
C ILE A 529 6.53 16.66 1.39
N ASP A 530 7.31 17.48 0.69
CA ASP A 530 6.85 18.70 0.00
C ASP A 530 7.23 18.65 -1.49
N GLY A 531 6.23 18.51 -2.37
CA GLY A 531 6.45 18.42 -3.82
C GLY A 531 6.79 19.74 -4.51
N ASN A 532 6.95 20.83 -3.74
CA ASN A 532 7.36 22.15 -4.21
C ASN A 532 6.49 22.74 -5.34
N GLY A 533 5.21 22.34 -5.39
CA GLY A 533 4.25 22.75 -6.42
C GLY A 533 4.42 22.06 -7.78
N THR A 534 5.01 20.86 -7.82
CA THR A 534 5.31 20.14 -9.08
C THR A 534 5.01 18.65 -9.02
N GLY A 535 4.31 18.10 -10.02
CA GLY A 535 4.05 16.66 -10.18
C GLY A 535 3.33 16.00 -9.00
N ASP A 536 3.48 14.69 -8.86
CA ASP A 536 3.05 13.95 -7.68
C ASP A 536 4.11 14.01 -6.58
N VAL A 537 3.68 14.24 -5.34
CA VAL A 537 4.61 14.22 -4.18
C VAL A 537 5.11 12.80 -3.91
N ILE A 538 4.24 11.79 -4.08
CA ILE A 538 4.60 10.36 -4.09
C ILE A 538 3.88 9.66 -5.25
N TYR A 539 4.67 9.07 -6.15
CA TYR A 539 4.21 8.26 -7.27
C TYR A 539 4.53 6.77 -7.03
N ILE A 540 3.49 5.93 -6.94
CA ILE A 540 3.62 4.49 -6.69
C ILE A 540 3.38 3.71 -7.99
N SER A 541 4.37 2.91 -8.37
CA SER A 541 4.42 2.12 -9.62
C SER A 541 4.75 0.63 -9.39
N ALA A 542 4.74 0.18 -8.13
CA ALA A 542 4.88 -1.21 -7.75
C ALA A 542 3.74 -1.68 -6.86
N ASP A 543 3.38 -2.96 -7.01
CA ASP A 543 2.46 -3.66 -6.12
C ASP A 543 3.04 -3.78 -4.68
N TRP A 544 2.15 -4.01 -3.71
CA TRP A 544 2.51 -4.29 -2.30
C TRP A 544 3.27 -3.18 -1.55
N VAL A 545 3.17 -1.93 -2.02
CA VAL A 545 3.78 -0.78 -1.35
C VAL A 545 2.92 -0.33 -0.15
N THR A 546 3.55 -0.08 0.99
CA THR A 546 2.90 0.54 2.16
C THR A 546 3.46 1.92 2.43
N ILE A 547 2.61 2.96 2.50
CA ILE A 547 2.97 4.33 2.88
C ILE A 547 2.20 4.71 4.15
N ASN A 548 2.88 5.04 5.24
CA ASN A 548 2.17 5.45 6.47
C ASN A 548 2.81 6.56 7.33
N GLY A 549 1.93 7.40 7.90
CA GLY A 549 2.24 8.38 8.95
C GLY A 549 2.85 9.71 8.50
N PHE A 550 2.91 10.00 7.20
CA PHE A 550 3.53 11.22 6.67
C PHE A 550 2.57 12.43 6.68
N THR A 551 3.13 13.63 6.78
CA THR A 551 2.49 14.83 6.22
C THR A 551 2.98 15.01 4.78
N ILE A 552 2.07 15.24 3.84
CA ILE A 552 2.35 15.28 2.40
C ILE A 552 1.68 16.52 1.83
N GLN A 553 2.43 17.36 1.12
CA GLN A 553 1.91 18.66 0.69
C GLN A 553 2.48 19.18 -0.62
N ASN A 554 1.77 20.16 -1.19
CA ASN A 554 2.21 20.97 -2.34
C ASN A 554 2.57 20.15 -3.60
N SER A 555 1.66 19.27 -4.04
CA SER A 555 1.76 18.69 -5.40
C SER A 555 1.72 19.75 -6.50
N GLY A 556 1.96 19.34 -7.73
CA GLY A 556 1.60 20.12 -8.92
C GLY A 556 0.09 20.38 -9.04
N THR A 557 -0.27 21.21 -10.02
CA THR A 557 -1.63 21.71 -10.25
C THR A 557 -2.26 21.21 -11.56
N ASN A 558 -1.65 20.25 -12.25
CA ASN A 558 -2.23 19.66 -13.46
C ASN A 558 -3.26 18.59 -13.09
N TRP A 559 -4.12 18.24 -14.05
CA TRP A 559 -4.98 17.08 -13.90
C TRP A 559 -4.14 15.79 -13.85
N GLY A 560 -4.29 15.02 -12.77
CA GLY A 560 -3.44 13.87 -12.45
C GLY A 560 -2.61 14.10 -11.19
N ASP A 561 -1.96 15.26 -11.09
CA ASP A 561 -1.05 15.60 -9.98
C ASP A 561 -1.72 15.40 -8.61
N ALA A 562 -1.04 14.67 -7.71
CA ALA A 562 -1.58 14.27 -6.42
C ALA A 562 -0.58 14.40 -5.25
N GLY A 563 -1.10 14.39 -4.01
CA GLY A 563 -0.28 14.08 -2.84
C GLY A 563 0.27 12.65 -2.92
N ILE A 564 -0.57 11.68 -3.29
CA ILE A 564 -0.14 10.31 -3.60
C ILE A 564 -0.90 9.82 -4.84
N GLU A 565 -0.19 9.43 -5.90
CA GLU A 565 -0.77 8.62 -6.98
C GLU A 565 -0.37 7.14 -6.82
N ILE A 566 -1.36 6.24 -6.94
CA ILE A 566 -1.17 4.80 -7.14
C ILE A 566 -1.47 4.49 -8.61
N ALA A 567 -0.44 4.32 -9.42
CA ALA A 567 -0.55 4.12 -10.86
C ALA A 567 -0.26 2.65 -11.25
N THR A 568 -1.21 2.01 -11.93
CA THR A 568 -1.12 0.62 -12.42
C THR A 568 -0.69 -0.41 -11.36
N SER A 569 -0.95 -0.13 -10.08
CA SER A 569 -0.40 -0.87 -8.93
C SER A 569 -1.51 -1.38 -8.01
N ASN A 570 -1.25 -2.51 -7.35
CA ASN A 570 -2.24 -3.30 -6.64
C ASN A 570 -1.73 -3.75 -5.27
N GLN A 571 -2.66 -4.05 -4.36
CA GLN A 571 -2.35 -4.51 -2.99
C GLN A 571 -1.53 -3.49 -2.16
N CYS A 572 -1.54 -2.21 -2.56
CA CYS A 572 -0.87 -1.14 -1.84
C CYS A 572 -1.74 -0.63 -0.67
N ASN A 573 -1.08 -0.15 0.38
CA ASN A 573 -1.72 0.35 1.60
C ASN A 573 -1.24 1.76 1.93
N VAL A 574 -2.11 2.75 1.72
CA VAL A 574 -1.88 4.15 2.06
C VAL A 574 -2.68 4.48 3.31
N SER A 575 -2.01 4.67 4.44
CA SER A 575 -2.71 4.84 5.72
C SER A 575 -2.11 5.83 6.70
N ARG A 576 -2.98 6.49 7.47
CA ARG A 576 -2.61 7.46 8.54
C ARG A 576 -1.77 8.66 8.05
N ASN A 577 -1.83 9.00 6.78
CA ASN A 577 -1.15 10.18 6.23
C ASN A 577 -2.03 11.43 6.36
N ASN A 578 -1.41 12.60 6.45
CA ASN A 578 -2.06 13.91 6.41
C ASN A 578 -1.69 14.62 5.11
N ILE A 579 -2.65 14.79 4.21
CA ILE A 579 -2.43 15.24 2.83
C ILE A 579 -3.19 16.54 2.59
N SER A 580 -2.47 17.60 2.25
CA SER A 580 -3.03 18.94 2.08
C SER A 580 -2.34 19.76 1.01
N THR A 581 -3.00 20.82 0.53
CA THR A 581 -2.46 21.76 -0.49
C THR A 581 -1.98 21.11 -1.79
N SER A 582 -2.48 19.91 -2.10
CA SER A 582 -2.29 19.23 -3.38
C SER A 582 -3.47 19.46 -4.32
N ASN A 583 -3.33 19.11 -5.60
CA ASN A 583 -4.43 19.09 -6.55
C ASN A 583 -5.44 17.99 -6.19
N ALA A 584 -5.06 16.71 -6.33
CA ALA A 584 -5.77 15.61 -5.68
C ALA A 584 -5.06 15.24 -4.37
N GLY A 585 -5.82 14.82 -3.35
CA GLY A 585 -5.24 14.21 -2.16
C GLY A 585 -4.61 12.84 -2.49
N ILE A 586 -5.44 11.91 -2.97
CA ILE A 586 -5.01 10.57 -3.41
C ILE A 586 -5.64 10.24 -4.77
N VAL A 587 -4.84 9.72 -5.69
CA VAL A 587 -5.29 9.22 -7.00
C VAL A 587 -5.08 7.70 -7.10
N LEU A 588 -6.09 7.00 -7.62
CA LEU A 588 -6.03 5.58 -7.98
C LEU A 588 -6.22 5.45 -9.50
N SER A 589 -5.13 5.24 -10.23
CA SER A 589 -5.10 5.20 -11.71
C SER A 589 -4.89 3.78 -12.24
N SER A 590 -5.96 3.13 -12.70
CA SER A 590 -5.96 1.71 -13.14
C SER A 590 -5.43 0.73 -12.09
N SER A 591 -5.74 0.99 -10.82
CA SER A 591 -5.11 0.39 -9.65
C SER A 591 -6.16 -0.32 -8.78
N ASN A 592 -5.97 -1.61 -8.52
CA ASN A 592 -7.01 -2.47 -7.95
C ASN A 592 -6.59 -3.11 -6.63
N ASN A 593 -7.57 -3.46 -5.78
CA ASN A 593 -7.32 -4.15 -4.50
C ASN A 593 -6.43 -3.36 -3.52
N ASN A 594 -6.43 -2.03 -3.60
CA ASN A 594 -5.68 -1.16 -2.70
C ASN A 594 -6.50 -0.73 -1.49
N VAL A 595 -5.80 -0.34 -0.41
CA VAL A 595 -6.39 0.11 0.85
C VAL A 595 -5.99 1.56 1.11
N VAL A 596 -6.99 2.44 1.22
CA VAL A 596 -6.84 3.85 1.61
C VAL A 596 -7.52 4.04 2.96
N LEU A 597 -6.73 4.04 4.04
CA LEU A 597 -7.23 3.82 5.40
C LEU A 597 -6.80 4.90 6.41
N ASN A 598 -7.77 5.54 7.07
CA ASN A 598 -7.54 6.49 8.17
C ASN A 598 -6.62 7.68 7.79
N ASN A 599 -6.66 8.15 6.54
CA ASN A 599 -5.93 9.35 6.11
C ASN A 599 -6.75 10.62 6.41
N SER A 600 -6.05 11.73 6.60
CA SER A 600 -6.58 13.09 6.70
C SER A 600 -6.31 13.79 5.38
N ILE A 601 -7.34 14.13 4.61
CA ILE A 601 -7.23 14.67 3.25
C ILE A 601 -7.97 16.01 3.22
N ILE A 602 -7.24 17.10 3.42
CA ILE A 602 -7.80 18.41 3.78
C ILE A 602 -7.21 19.54 2.94
N ASN A 603 -8.05 20.47 2.46
CA ASN A 603 -7.62 21.65 1.69
C ASN A 603 -6.91 21.34 0.37
N ASN A 604 -7.29 20.27 -0.32
CA ASN A 604 -6.85 19.98 -1.70
C ASN A 604 -7.85 20.58 -2.71
N GLN A 605 -7.68 20.36 -4.01
CA GLN A 605 -8.75 20.65 -4.99
C GLN A 605 -9.79 19.53 -5.02
N TYR A 606 -9.34 18.27 -4.97
CA TYR A 606 -10.12 17.03 -4.91
C TYR A 606 -9.66 16.17 -3.73
N GLY A 607 -10.56 15.41 -3.10
CA GLY A 607 -10.21 14.48 -2.03
C GLY A 607 -9.52 13.21 -2.54
N ILE A 608 -10.30 12.17 -2.84
CA ILE A 608 -9.83 10.91 -3.42
C ILE A 608 -10.43 10.75 -4.82
N VAL A 609 -9.59 10.47 -5.82
CA VAL A 609 -10.00 10.29 -7.22
C VAL A 609 -9.63 8.88 -7.67
N GLY A 610 -10.58 8.11 -8.20
CA GLY A 610 -10.33 6.78 -8.75
C GLY A 610 -10.82 6.65 -10.20
N SER A 611 -9.93 6.22 -11.10
CA SER A 611 -10.26 5.96 -12.51
C SER A 611 -9.85 4.54 -12.89
N SER A 612 -10.79 3.77 -13.44
CA SER A 612 -10.59 2.36 -13.83
C SER A 612 -10.03 1.47 -12.69
N SER A 613 -10.40 1.79 -11.45
CA SER A 613 -9.77 1.29 -10.22
C SER A 613 -10.80 0.57 -9.36
N SER A 614 -10.80 -0.76 -9.42
CA SER A 614 -11.83 -1.62 -8.84
C SER A 614 -11.36 -2.41 -7.61
N ASN A 615 -12.30 -2.87 -6.79
CA ASN A 615 -12.05 -3.67 -5.57
C ASN A 615 -11.21 -2.97 -4.50
N ASN A 616 -11.12 -1.63 -4.51
CA ASN A 616 -10.40 -0.85 -3.51
C ASN A 616 -11.25 -0.63 -2.25
N THR A 617 -10.59 -0.49 -1.10
CA THR A 617 -11.22 -0.16 0.18
C THR A 617 -10.82 1.24 0.62
N ILE A 618 -11.77 2.17 0.64
CA ILE A 618 -11.59 3.55 1.10
C ILE A 618 -12.31 3.68 2.43
N SER A 619 -11.57 3.63 3.55
CA SER A 619 -12.17 3.49 4.88
C SER A 619 -11.60 4.40 5.96
N GLY A 620 -12.47 4.93 6.83
CA GLY A 620 -12.04 5.69 8.01
C GLY A 620 -11.35 7.03 7.73
N ASN A 621 -11.34 7.50 6.48
CA ASN A 621 -10.64 8.73 6.10
C ASN A 621 -11.47 9.97 6.52
N THR A 622 -10.76 11.06 6.83
CA THR A 622 -11.35 12.39 7.01
C THR A 622 -11.06 13.21 5.76
N ILE A 623 -12.11 13.58 5.02
CA ILE A 623 -12.00 14.24 3.72
C ILE A 623 -12.74 15.57 3.82
N ASN A 624 -12.00 16.66 3.93
CA ASN A 624 -12.57 17.93 4.38
C ASN A 624 -12.09 19.15 3.58
N SER A 625 -13.00 20.07 3.26
CA SER A 625 -12.65 21.39 2.72
C SER A 625 -11.83 21.32 1.41
N ASN A 626 -12.13 20.34 0.56
CA ASN A 626 -11.53 20.27 -0.78
C ASN A 626 -12.28 21.23 -1.71
N ASN A 627 -11.52 22.14 -2.32
CA ASN A 627 -12.01 23.48 -2.69
C ASN A 627 -12.56 23.61 -4.11
N TYR A 628 -12.52 22.56 -4.91
CA TYR A 628 -13.00 22.60 -6.29
C TYR A 628 -13.98 21.46 -6.59
N GLY A 629 -13.58 20.21 -6.34
CA GLY A 629 -14.35 19.02 -6.65
C GLY A 629 -14.69 18.16 -5.43
N ASP A 630 -15.00 16.90 -5.71
CA ASP A 630 -15.66 15.99 -4.77
C ASP A 630 -14.76 15.49 -3.65
N GLY A 631 -15.38 15.04 -2.56
CA GLY A 631 -14.71 14.33 -1.50
C GLY A 631 -14.15 12.99 -1.98
N ILE A 632 -14.99 12.17 -2.63
CA ILE A 632 -14.57 10.94 -3.30
C ILE A 632 -15.21 10.90 -4.70
N TYR A 633 -14.38 10.93 -5.74
CA TYR A 633 -14.79 10.79 -7.14
C TYR A 633 -14.37 9.41 -7.65
N LEU A 634 -15.28 8.62 -8.22
CA LEU A 634 -14.96 7.36 -8.91
C LEU A 634 -15.53 7.33 -10.34
N SER A 635 -14.71 6.95 -11.32
CA SER A 635 -15.12 6.69 -12.71
C SER A 635 -14.67 5.32 -13.20
N SER A 636 -15.55 4.61 -13.92
CA SER A 636 -15.31 3.26 -14.45
C SER A 636 -14.75 2.26 -13.42
N SER A 637 -15.18 2.39 -12.16
CA SER A 637 -14.55 1.80 -10.99
C SER A 637 -15.59 1.00 -10.19
N SER A 638 -15.43 -0.33 -10.18
CA SER A 638 -16.45 -1.27 -9.67
C SER A 638 -16.03 -2.00 -8.39
N ASN A 639 -17.00 -2.53 -7.64
CA ASN A 639 -16.78 -3.37 -6.45
C ASN A 639 -15.95 -2.69 -5.33
N ASN A 640 -15.86 -1.36 -5.31
CA ASN A 640 -15.17 -0.61 -4.27
C ASN A 640 -16.02 -0.53 -3.00
N THR A 641 -15.35 -0.53 -1.84
CA THR A 641 -15.99 -0.36 -0.53
C THR A 641 -15.58 1.00 0.05
N ILE A 642 -16.54 1.91 0.16
CA ILE A 642 -16.38 3.24 0.78
C ILE A 642 -17.09 3.21 2.13
N SER A 643 -16.35 3.13 3.23
CA SER A 643 -16.98 2.96 4.54
C SER A 643 -16.39 3.77 5.70
N HIS A 644 -17.24 4.18 6.64
CA HIS A 644 -16.82 4.86 7.87
C HIS A 644 -15.98 6.14 7.66
N ASN A 645 -16.06 6.77 6.48
CA ASN A 645 -15.37 8.03 6.19
C ASN A 645 -16.17 9.21 6.76
N THR A 646 -15.48 10.29 7.12
CA THR A 646 -16.08 11.58 7.46
C THR A 646 -15.79 12.55 6.31
N ILE A 647 -16.83 12.95 5.57
CA ILE A 647 -16.70 13.68 4.31
C ILE A 647 -17.48 15.00 4.41
N THR A 648 -16.77 16.11 4.56
CA THR A 648 -17.40 17.39 4.95
C THR A 648 -16.87 18.61 4.21
N SER A 649 -17.75 19.60 3.97
CA SER A 649 -17.33 20.92 3.48
C SER A 649 -16.56 20.91 2.15
N ASN A 650 -16.75 19.88 1.31
CA ASN A 650 -16.19 19.85 -0.04
C ASN A 650 -17.08 20.68 -0.98
N ASN A 651 -16.50 21.30 -2.01
CA ASN A 651 -17.20 22.27 -2.85
C ASN A 651 -18.14 21.63 -3.91
N ALA A 652 -18.04 20.32 -4.13
CA ALA A 652 -18.95 19.52 -4.95
C ALA A 652 -19.57 18.39 -4.10
N ALA A 653 -19.85 17.21 -4.65
CA ALA A 653 -20.48 16.15 -3.88
C ALA A 653 -19.55 15.56 -2.80
N GLY A 654 -20.13 15.01 -1.74
CA GLY A 654 -19.39 14.22 -0.77
C GLY A 654 -18.81 12.96 -1.43
N ILE A 655 -19.66 12.22 -2.14
CA ILE A 655 -19.26 11.08 -2.98
C ILE A 655 -19.94 11.24 -4.34
N TYR A 656 -19.15 11.22 -5.42
CA TYR A 656 -19.60 11.25 -6.81
C TYR A 656 -19.18 9.99 -7.55
N PHE A 657 -20.13 9.31 -8.20
CA PHE A 657 -19.85 8.24 -9.17
C PHE A 657 -20.20 8.68 -10.59
N ASP A 658 -19.18 8.68 -11.45
CA ASP A 658 -19.28 8.79 -12.91
C ASP A 658 -19.71 7.42 -13.50
N PRO A 659 -20.10 7.31 -14.79
CA PRO A 659 -20.67 6.08 -15.34
C PRO A 659 -19.74 4.88 -15.25
N SER A 660 -20.35 3.69 -15.32
CA SER A 660 -19.68 2.39 -15.17
C SER A 660 -19.19 2.06 -13.74
N CYS A 661 -19.94 2.54 -12.73
CA CYS A 661 -19.78 2.29 -11.30
C CYS A 661 -21.14 1.87 -10.66
N ASN A 662 -21.62 0.63 -10.46
CA ASN A 662 -21.19 -0.76 -10.62
C ASN A 662 -20.69 -1.49 -9.35
N TYR A 663 -21.66 -2.08 -8.62
CA TYR A 663 -21.46 -2.98 -7.47
C TYR A 663 -20.65 -2.38 -6.30
N ASN A 664 -20.60 -1.05 -6.23
CA ASN A 664 -19.91 -0.36 -5.14
C ASN A 664 -20.78 -0.33 -3.88
N THR A 665 -20.13 -0.40 -2.71
CA THR A 665 -20.80 -0.32 -1.40
C THR A 665 -20.39 0.96 -0.69
N ILE A 666 -21.37 1.81 -0.36
CA ILE A 666 -21.19 3.02 0.43
C ILE A 666 -21.86 2.79 1.78
N SER A 667 -21.10 2.62 2.87
CA SER A 667 -21.70 2.26 4.17
C SER A 667 -21.10 2.92 5.42
N GLY A 668 -21.97 3.31 6.36
CA GLY A 668 -21.54 3.88 7.64
C GLY A 668 -20.78 5.21 7.55
N ASN A 669 -20.86 5.93 6.42
CA ASN A 669 -20.17 7.22 6.25
C ASN A 669 -20.96 8.37 6.88
N ASN A 670 -20.24 9.40 7.31
CA ASN A 670 -20.78 10.67 7.79
C ASN A 670 -20.53 11.74 6.73
N ILE A 671 -21.58 12.25 6.09
CA ILE A 671 -21.46 13.11 4.90
C ILE A 671 -22.26 14.39 5.13
N SER A 672 -21.58 15.54 5.25
CA SER A 672 -22.28 16.79 5.58
C SER A 672 -21.66 18.08 5.08
N SER A 673 -22.51 19.04 4.70
CA SER A 673 -22.09 20.37 4.24
C SER A 673 -21.20 20.36 3.00
N ASN A 674 -21.36 19.33 2.16
CA ASN A 674 -20.91 19.33 0.78
C ASN A 674 -22.02 19.95 -0.10
N ASP A 675 -21.88 19.95 -1.43
CA ASP A 675 -22.99 20.36 -2.30
C ASP A 675 -24.10 19.30 -2.29
N ASP A 676 -23.89 18.17 -2.95
CA ASP A 676 -24.69 16.97 -2.73
C ASP A 676 -24.05 16.03 -1.71
N GLY A 677 -24.85 15.25 -0.99
CA GLY A 677 -24.35 14.21 -0.10
C GLY A 677 -23.69 13.08 -0.90
N ILE A 678 -24.51 12.35 -1.66
CA ILE A 678 -24.07 11.31 -2.59
C ILE A 678 -24.74 11.54 -3.95
N ASP A 679 -23.95 11.64 -5.01
CA ASP A 679 -24.40 11.69 -6.40
C ASP A 679 -23.91 10.42 -7.14
N ILE A 680 -24.81 9.74 -7.85
CA ILE A 680 -24.49 8.61 -8.72
C ILE A 680 -25.06 8.86 -10.11
N TYR A 681 -24.18 9.29 -11.01
CA TYR A 681 -24.46 9.53 -12.42
C TYR A 681 -24.29 8.26 -13.25
N GLY A 682 -25.42 7.74 -13.73
CA GLY A 682 -25.52 6.62 -14.66
C GLY A 682 -25.60 7.07 -16.11
N SER A 683 -25.01 6.30 -17.02
CA SER A 683 -25.26 6.41 -18.47
C SER A 683 -25.74 5.07 -19.05
N VAL A 684 -26.40 4.29 -18.19
CA VAL A 684 -26.97 2.94 -18.42
C VAL A 684 -25.98 1.90 -18.98
N SER A 685 -25.48 1.00 -18.13
CA SER A 685 -26.04 -0.36 -18.14
C SER A 685 -25.99 -1.08 -16.77
N ASN A 686 -26.81 -0.55 -15.85
CA ASN A 686 -27.44 -1.26 -14.71
C ASN A 686 -26.50 -1.62 -13.54
N ASN A 687 -26.56 -0.79 -12.49
CA ASN A 687 -25.49 -0.63 -11.52
C ASN A 687 -25.99 -0.92 -10.10
N TYR A 688 -25.71 -2.12 -9.62
CA TYR A 688 -26.21 -2.63 -8.33
C TYR A 688 -25.44 -2.07 -7.12
N ASN A 689 -25.39 -0.74 -6.96
CA ASN A 689 -24.71 -0.14 -5.82
C ASN A 689 -25.58 -0.22 -4.55
N THR A 690 -24.94 -0.34 -3.40
CA THR A 690 -25.60 -0.44 -2.09
C THR A 690 -25.17 0.71 -1.18
N LEU A 691 -26.13 1.56 -0.82
CA LEU A 691 -25.96 2.69 0.10
C LEU A 691 -26.63 2.34 1.42
N SER A 692 -25.86 2.07 2.47
CA SER A 692 -26.44 1.60 3.75
C SER A 692 -25.84 2.15 5.04
N GLY A 693 -26.71 2.52 5.99
CA GLY A 693 -26.27 2.99 7.31
C GLY A 693 -25.49 4.30 7.31
N ASN A 694 -25.53 5.08 6.23
CA ASN A 694 -24.86 6.38 6.15
C ASN A 694 -25.70 7.45 6.87
N THR A 695 -25.04 8.46 7.42
CA THR A 695 -25.67 9.65 7.97
C THR A 695 -25.32 10.82 7.04
N ILE A 696 -26.33 11.47 6.45
CA ILE A 696 -26.18 12.47 5.39
C ILE A 696 -26.97 13.73 5.74
N TRP A 697 -26.31 14.87 5.97
CA TRP A 697 -27.02 16.05 6.46
C TRP A 697 -26.42 17.41 6.11
N ASN A 698 -27.25 18.47 6.12
CA ASN A 698 -26.83 19.87 5.91
C ASN A 698 -26.01 20.09 4.62
N ASN A 699 -26.24 19.33 3.55
CA ASN A 699 -25.61 19.56 2.23
C ASN A 699 -26.42 20.64 1.46
N SER A 700 -25.76 21.42 0.57
CA SER A 700 -26.39 22.57 -0.10
C SER A 700 -27.30 22.24 -1.28
N GLY A 701 -27.31 20.98 -1.72
CA GLY A 701 -28.27 20.37 -2.64
C GLY A 701 -29.01 19.19 -1.99
N TYR A 702 -28.94 18.03 -2.63
CA TYR A 702 -29.65 16.79 -2.29
C TYR A 702 -28.93 15.96 -1.22
N GLY A 703 -29.69 15.13 -0.50
CA GLY A 703 -29.09 14.09 0.35
C GLY A 703 -28.47 12.96 -0.48
N ILE A 704 -29.28 12.33 -1.32
CA ILE A 704 -28.85 11.34 -2.32
C ILE A 704 -29.52 11.68 -3.65
N TYR A 705 -28.74 11.83 -4.71
CA TYR A 705 -29.21 12.02 -6.07
C TYR A 705 -28.74 10.86 -6.97
N PHE A 706 -29.68 10.20 -7.65
CA PHE A 706 -29.39 9.19 -8.67
C PHE A 706 -29.92 9.68 -10.02
N ASP A 707 -29.03 9.72 -11.02
CA ASP A 707 -29.30 10.17 -12.39
C ASP A 707 -29.11 8.99 -13.35
N TRP A 708 -30.17 8.52 -14.03
CA TRP A 708 -30.18 7.34 -14.92
C TRP A 708 -29.50 6.08 -14.35
N SER A 709 -29.57 5.86 -13.03
CA SER A 709 -28.86 4.81 -12.29
C SER A 709 -29.80 3.71 -11.80
N ARG A 710 -29.74 2.54 -12.44
CA ARG A 710 -30.71 1.43 -12.25
C ARG A 710 -30.27 0.33 -11.29
N SER A 711 -31.24 -0.28 -10.63
CA SER A 711 -31.09 -1.49 -9.78
C SER A 711 -30.29 -1.29 -8.49
N ASN A 712 -30.29 -0.06 -7.95
CA ASN A 712 -29.59 0.29 -6.72
C ASN A 712 -30.39 -0.08 -5.45
N THR A 713 -29.72 -0.10 -4.29
CA THR A 713 -30.36 -0.26 -2.96
C THR A 713 -29.94 0.86 -2.01
N ILE A 714 -30.91 1.59 -1.47
CA ILE A 714 -30.73 2.63 -0.44
C ILE A 714 -31.42 2.16 0.84
N SER A 715 -30.66 1.82 1.89
CA SER A 715 -31.27 1.26 3.12
C SER A 715 -30.68 1.71 4.45
N ASN A 716 -31.53 1.86 5.47
CA ASN A 716 -31.12 2.18 6.83
C ASN A 716 -30.27 3.47 6.97
N ASN A 717 -30.34 4.40 6.02
CA ASN A 717 -29.63 5.68 6.07
C ASN A 717 -30.44 6.71 6.89
N THR A 718 -29.74 7.67 7.48
CA THR A 718 -30.37 8.86 8.09
C THR A 718 -30.03 10.07 7.26
N ILE A 719 -31.04 10.69 6.65
CA ILE A 719 -30.89 11.74 5.63
C ILE A 719 -31.71 12.95 6.08
N SER A 720 -31.06 14.07 6.41
CA SER A 720 -31.77 15.18 7.04
C SER A 720 -31.21 16.58 6.80
N SER A 721 -32.10 17.57 6.76
CA SER A 721 -31.73 19.00 6.68
C SER A 721 -30.87 19.34 5.45
N ASN A 722 -31.01 18.60 4.36
CA ASN A 722 -30.45 18.98 3.07
C ASN A 722 -31.33 20.06 2.41
N ASN A 723 -30.74 20.83 1.51
CA ASN A 723 -31.35 22.04 0.96
C ASN A 723 -32.38 21.81 -0.14
N TYR A 724 -32.34 20.66 -0.81
CA TYR A 724 -33.38 20.16 -1.71
C TYR A 724 -33.98 18.86 -1.13
N ASP A 725 -34.22 17.85 -1.96
CA ASP A 725 -34.81 16.59 -1.53
C ASP A 725 -33.87 15.74 -0.66
N GLY A 726 -34.48 14.88 0.18
CA GLY A 726 -33.74 13.84 0.90
C GLY A 726 -33.15 12.80 -0.06
N ILE A 727 -33.98 12.24 -0.94
CA ILE A 727 -33.58 11.33 -2.02
C ILE A 727 -34.29 11.76 -3.30
N TRP A 728 -33.56 11.96 -4.39
CA TRP A 728 -34.13 12.14 -5.73
C TRP A 728 -33.64 11.02 -6.65
N LEU A 729 -34.61 10.32 -7.25
CA LEU A 729 -34.41 9.29 -8.27
C LEU A 729 -34.89 9.87 -9.60
N PHE A 730 -33.96 10.23 -10.48
CA PHE A 730 -34.23 10.72 -11.84
C PHE A 730 -33.78 9.67 -12.86
N GLY A 731 -34.67 9.22 -13.76
CA GLY A 731 -34.36 8.16 -14.76
C GLY A 731 -33.93 6.79 -14.19
N SER A 732 -34.14 6.54 -12.89
CA SER A 732 -33.38 5.61 -12.05
C SER A 732 -34.17 4.36 -11.63
N ASP A 733 -34.65 3.61 -12.62
CA ASP A 733 -35.55 2.46 -12.46
C ASP A 733 -35.05 1.30 -11.58
N ASN A 734 -36.00 0.52 -11.05
CA ASN A 734 -35.77 -0.72 -10.28
C ASN A 734 -34.97 -0.53 -8.98
N THR A 735 -34.95 0.69 -8.43
CA THR A 735 -34.28 1.02 -7.18
C THR A 735 -35.14 0.61 -5.97
N THR A 736 -34.50 0.07 -4.94
CA THR A 736 -35.16 -0.27 -3.66
C THR A 736 -34.72 0.69 -2.56
N VAL A 737 -35.67 1.37 -1.92
CA VAL A 737 -35.45 2.37 -0.86
C VAL A 737 -36.17 1.91 0.41
N PHE A 738 -35.44 1.41 1.42
CA PHE A 738 -36.10 0.86 2.62
C PHE A 738 -35.46 1.14 3.98
N GLY A 739 -36.30 1.29 5.01
CA GLY A 739 -35.84 1.47 6.40
C GLY A 739 -35.07 2.77 6.66
N ASN A 740 -35.15 3.77 5.78
CA ASN A 740 -34.42 5.04 5.92
C ASN A 740 -35.20 6.04 6.79
N ASN A 741 -34.46 6.89 7.52
CA ASN A 741 -35.00 8.03 8.25
C ASN A 741 -34.75 9.30 7.43
N ILE A 742 -35.80 9.89 6.86
CA ILE A 742 -35.71 11.00 5.90
C ILE A 742 -36.45 12.21 6.49
N LEU A 743 -35.68 13.13 7.07
CA LEU A 743 -36.18 14.07 8.08
C LEU A 743 -35.82 15.52 7.76
N SER A 744 -36.80 16.42 7.76
CA SER A 744 -36.54 17.87 7.76
C SER A 744 -35.69 18.40 6.59
N ASN A 745 -35.72 17.74 5.42
CA ASN A 745 -35.13 18.31 4.20
C ASN A 745 -36.03 19.44 3.68
N ASN A 746 -35.48 20.42 2.96
CA ASN A 746 -36.21 21.66 2.64
C ASN A 746 -37.28 21.47 1.54
N GLU A 747 -37.17 20.45 0.69
CA GLU A 747 -38.14 20.14 -0.37
C GLU A 747 -38.89 18.82 -0.06
N ASP A 748 -38.93 17.86 -0.97
CA ASP A 748 -39.61 16.57 -0.74
C ASP A 748 -38.71 15.58 0.04
N GLY A 749 -39.32 14.62 0.73
CA GLY A 749 -38.57 13.55 1.39
C GLY A 749 -37.92 12.60 0.38
N ILE A 750 -38.74 12.03 -0.50
CA ILE A 750 -38.31 11.24 -1.65
C ILE A 750 -39.01 11.78 -2.90
N TYR A 751 -38.25 12.12 -3.94
CA TYR A 751 -38.75 12.44 -5.26
C TYR A 751 -38.38 11.32 -6.25
N ILE A 752 -39.37 10.85 -7.02
CA ILE A 752 -39.24 9.82 -8.05
C ILE A 752 -39.75 10.44 -9.36
N GLU A 753 -38.85 10.64 -10.32
CA GLU A 753 -39.10 11.34 -11.57
C GLU A 753 -38.54 10.55 -12.76
N GLU A 754 -39.34 10.40 -13.82
CA GLU A 754 -39.00 9.57 -14.99
C GLU A 754 -38.47 8.15 -14.61
N SER A 755 -38.93 7.59 -13.48
CA SER A 755 -38.31 6.44 -12.81
C SER A 755 -39.33 5.35 -12.48
N ASP A 756 -39.24 4.22 -13.17
CA ASP A 756 -40.21 3.12 -13.10
C ASP A 756 -39.80 1.97 -12.17
N ASN A 757 -40.79 1.19 -11.73
CA ASN A 757 -40.61 -0.10 -11.03
C ASN A 757 -39.82 -0.02 -9.70
N ASN A 758 -39.79 1.14 -9.04
CA ASN A 758 -39.11 1.32 -7.75
C ASN A 758 -39.96 0.81 -6.58
N ASN A 759 -39.30 0.36 -5.51
CA ASN A 759 -39.95 -0.06 -4.27
C ASN A 759 -39.48 0.80 -3.09
N VAL A 760 -40.41 1.53 -2.47
CA VAL A 760 -40.17 2.37 -1.29
C VAL A 760 -40.91 1.75 -0.11
N SER A 761 -40.19 1.14 0.85
CA SER A 761 -40.82 0.48 2.00
C SER A 761 -40.22 0.78 3.37
N ASP A 762 -41.04 0.69 4.43
CA ASP A 762 -40.56 0.77 5.83
C ASP A 762 -39.80 2.06 6.21
N ASN A 763 -39.90 3.14 5.42
CA ASN A 763 -39.18 4.40 5.68
C ASN A 763 -39.97 5.30 6.64
N ILE A 764 -39.24 6.12 7.43
CA ILE A 764 -39.80 7.18 8.27
C ILE A 764 -39.52 8.51 7.58
N ILE A 765 -40.56 9.15 7.05
CA ILE A 765 -40.45 10.34 6.21
C ILE A 765 -41.24 11.50 6.84
N SER A 766 -40.54 12.50 7.41
CA SER A 766 -41.25 13.52 8.17
C SER A 766 -40.59 14.90 8.25
N ASN A 767 -41.43 15.91 8.49
CA ASN A 767 -41.03 17.31 8.65
C ASN A 767 -40.35 17.93 7.42
N ASN A 768 -40.43 17.29 6.24
CA ASN A 768 -39.85 17.85 5.03
C ASN A 768 -40.67 19.06 4.55
N GLY A 769 -39.98 20.02 3.94
CA GLY A 769 -40.53 21.34 3.66
C GLY A 769 -41.69 21.30 2.66
N TRP A 770 -41.70 20.34 1.74
CA TRP A 770 -42.78 20.12 0.78
C TRP A 770 -43.56 18.82 1.09
N ARG A 771 -43.35 17.74 0.34
CA ARG A 771 -44.11 16.48 0.41
C ARG A 771 -43.29 15.39 1.11
N GLY A 772 -43.96 14.32 1.56
CA GLY A 772 -43.27 13.13 2.03
C GLY A 772 -42.65 12.36 0.85
N ILE A 773 -43.48 11.90 -0.08
CA ILE A 773 -43.06 11.26 -1.32
C ILE A 773 -43.73 11.96 -2.50
N TYR A 774 -42.97 12.22 -3.56
CA TYR A 774 -43.47 12.66 -4.85
C TYR A 774 -43.12 11.66 -5.96
N ILE A 775 -44.09 11.32 -6.80
CA ILE A 775 -43.95 10.46 -7.97
C ILE A 775 -44.48 11.24 -9.18
N GLU A 776 -43.59 11.63 -10.10
CA GLU A 776 -43.90 12.37 -11.33
C GLU A 776 -43.43 11.58 -12.56
N GLU A 777 -44.31 11.43 -13.55
CA GLU A 777 -44.03 10.72 -14.82
C GLU A 777 -43.33 9.35 -14.64
N SER A 778 -43.76 8.60 -13.62
CA SER A 778 -43.06 7.44 -13.07
C SER A 778 -44.03 6.29 -12.75
N ASP A 779 -43.93 5.18 -13.47
CA ASP A 779 -44.93 4.11 -13.50
C ASP A 779 -44.53 2.84 -12.72
N ASN A 780 -45.54 2.05 -12.32
CA ASN A 780 -45.37 0.73 -11.69
C ASN A 780 -44.58 0.73 -10.36
N ASN A 781 -44.43 1.88 -9.70
CA ASN A 781 -43.77 2.03 -8.41
C ASN A 781 -44.66 1.53 -7.25
N THR A 782 -44.04 0.95 -6.23
CA THR A 782 -44.69 0.48 -5.01
C THR A 782 -44.23 1.29 -3.80
N VAL A 783 -45.17 1.85 -3.06
CA VAL A 783 -44.96 2.57 -1.80
C VAL A 783 -45.66 1.76 -0.70
N SER A 784 -44.90 1.08 0.16
CA SER A 784 -45.45 0.12 1.13
C SER A 784 -45.00 0.35 2.57
N ASP A 785 -45.92 0.24 3.54
CA ASP A 785 -45.60 0.19 4.97
C ASP A 785 -44.75 1.37 5.53
N ASN A 786 -44.72 2.52 4.84
CA ASN A 786 -43.98 3.71 5.26
C ASN A 786 -44.75 4.51 6.33
N THR A 787 -44.02 5.19 7.21
CA THR A 787 -44.56 6.16 8.18
C THR A 787 -44.27 7.58 7.70
N ILE A 788 -45.30 8.30 7.24
CA ILE A 788 -45.17 9.58 6.55
C ILE A 788 -45.94 10.68 7.28
N GLY A 789 -45.30 11.74 7.76
CA GLY A 789 -46.06 12.80 8.44
C GLY A 789 -45.37 14.11 8.76
N ASN A 790 -46.18 15.13 9.09
CA ASN A 790 -45.74 16.50 9.35
C ASN A 790 -45.01 17.17 8.16
N ASN A 791 -45.19 16.69 6.93
CA ASN A 791 -44.66 17.37 5.74
C ASN A 791 -45.62 18.52 5.37
N SER A 792 -45.09 19.69 4.98
CA SER A 792 -45.91 20.92 4.89
C SER A 792 -47.00 20.87 3.80
N VAL A 793 -46.82 19.99 2.81
CA VAL A 793 -47.70 19.80 1.65
C VAL A 793 -48.29 18.38 1.71
N TYR A 794 -48.03 17.48 0.75
CA TYR A 794 -48.73 16.20 0.68
C TYR A 794 -47.95 15.08 1.39
N GLY A 795 -48.62 14.10 1.98
CA GLY A 795 -47.96 12.89 2.47
C GLY A 795 -47.35 12.12 1.30
N VAL A 796 -48.20 11.73 0.34
CA VAL A 796 -47.76 11.22 -0.97
C VAL A 796 -48.50 11.98 -2.09
N TYR A 797 -47.77 12.38 -3.13
CA TYR A 797 -48.35 12.93 -4.36
C TYR A 797 -47.94 12.06 -5.54
N ILE A 798 -48.91 11.71 -6.39
CA ILE A 798 -48.66 11.08 -7.69
C ILE A 798 -49.21 12.01 -8.77
N TYR A 799 -48.36 12.32 -9.75
CA TYR A 799 -48.70 13.18 -10.87
C TYR A 799 -48.30 12.53 -12.20
N SER A 800 -49.19 12.65 -13.21
CA SER A 800 -48.93 12.21 -14.58
C SER A 800 -48.44 10.75 -14.72
N SER A 801 -48.82 9.87 -13.80
CA SER A 801 -48.27 8.50 -13.70
C SER A 801 -49.37 7.43 -13.62
N ILE A 802 -49.04 6.17 -13.92
CA ILE A 802 -49.96 5.03 -13.93
C ILE A 802 -49.44 3.78 -13.22
N TYR A 803 -50.37 2.90 -12.83
CA TYR A 803 -50.12 1.59 -12.19
C TYR A 803 -49.33 1.61 -10.87
N ASN A 804 -49.10 2.77 -10.25
CA ASN A 804 -48.47 2.84 -8.94
C ASN A 804 -49.38 2.29 -7.81
N THR A 805 -48.76 1.65 -6.81
CA THR A 805 -49.45 1.01 -5.69
C THR A 805 -49.00 1.56 -4.34
N LEU A 806 -49.94 2.08 -3.55
CA LEU A 806 -49.75 2.56 -2.18
C LEU A 806 -50.45 1.61 -1.22
N THR A 807 -49.69 0.83 -0.42
CA THR A 807 -50.24 -0.17 0.49
C THR A 807 -49.70 -0.11 1.92
N GLY A 808 -50.55 -0.28 2.95
CA GLY A 808 -50.10 -0.42 4.35
C GLY A 808 -49.49 0.83 5.01
N ASN A 809 -49.32 1.93 4.28
CA ASN A 809 -48.66 3.13 4.78
C ASN A 809 -49.48 3.83 5.88
N THR A 810 -48.78 4.48 6.81
CA THR A 810 -49.37 5.33 7.85
C THR A 810 -49.05 6.79 7.55
N LEU A 811 -50.06 7.57 7.15
CA LEU A 811 -49.92 8.98 6.75
C LEU A 811 -50.62 9.90 7.75
N THR A 812 -49.89 10.81 8.39
CA THR A 812 -50.46 11.70 9.42
C THR A 812 -49.95 13.14 9.40
N TYR A 813 -50.80 14.10 9.79
CA TYR A 813 -50.41 15.52 9.97
C TYR A 813 -49.80 16.20 8.73
N ASN A 814 -50.17 15.77 7.52
CA ASN A 814 -49.79 16.44 6.26
C ASN A 814 -50.91 17.44 5.84
N PHE A 815 -50.73 18.22 4.78
CA PHE A 815 -51.83 19.01 4.20
C PHE A 815 -52.91 18.12 3.59
N ASP A 816 -52.55 17.32 2.59
CA ASP A 816 -53.33 16.15 2.16
C ASP A 816 -52.58 14.87 2.55
N GLY A 817 -53.30 13.80 2.87
CA GLY A 817 -52.68 12.49 3.10
C GLY A 817 -52.07 11.94 1.81
N ILE A 818 -52.94 11.62 0.84
CA ILE A 818 -52.55 11.19 -0.51
C ILE A 818 -53.24 12.10 -1.53
N ARG A 819 -52.50 12.58 -2.53
CA ARG A 819 -53.05 13.33 -3.66
C ARG A 819 -52.70 12.66 -4.99
N LEU A 820 -53.66 12.60 -5.92
CA LEU A 820 -53.49 12.17 -7.31
C LEU A 820 -53.85 13.31 -8.27
N GLY A 821 -53.03 13.55 -9.30
CA GLY A 821 -53.34 14.46 -10.41
C GLY A 821 -52.94 13.84 -11.75
N LEU A 822 -53.81 13.92 -12.77
CA LEU A 822 -53.58 13.32 -14.10
C LEU A 822 -53.16 11.83 -14.07
N SER A 823 -53.49 11.11 -12.99
CA SER A 823 -52.92 9.79 -12.70
C SER A 823 -54.00 8.71 -12.76
N ASN A 824 -53.67 7.56 -13.35
CA ASN A 824 -54.65 6.53 -13.71
C ASN A 824 -54.24 5.14 -13.24
N HIS A 825 -55.21 4.25 -13.00
CA HIS A 825 -54.95 2.88 -12.54
C HIS A 825 -54.12 2.79 -11.24
N ILE A 826 -54.15 3.83 -10.40
CA ILE A 826 -53.48 3.88 -9.10
C ILE A 826 -54.26 3.02 -8.09
N THR A 827 -53.54 2.19 -7.34
CA THR A 827 -54.11 1.38 -6.26
C THR A 827 -53.72 1.94 -4.90
N ILE A 828 -54.69 2.37 -4.10
CA ILE A 828 -54.50 2.84 -2.73
C ILE A 828 -55.23 1.86 -1.80
N THR A 829 -54.51 1.00 -1.10
CA THR A 829 -55.13 -0.06 -0.28
C THR A 829 -54.54 -0.24 1.12
N ASN A 830 -55.36 -0.61 2.11
CA ASN A 830 -54.90 -0.90 3.49
C ASN A 830 -54.12 0.23 4.21
N ASN A 831 -54.17 1.48 3.73
CA ASN A 831 -53.43 2.59 4.34
C ASN A 831 -54.21 3.17 5.54
N THR A 832 -53.49 3.70 6.52
CA THR A 832 -54.04 4.46 7.65
C THR A 832 -53.73 5.94 7.46
N ILE A 833 -54.76 6.77 7.28
CA ILE A 833 -54.62 8.19 6.92
C ILE A 833 -55.38 9.05 7.94
N ALA A 834 -54.68 9.86 8.73
CA ALA A 834 -55.34 10.63 9.77
C ALA A 834 -54.75 12.00 10.10
N ASN A 835 -55.60 12.93 10.53
CA ASN A 835 -55.23 14.28 10.95
C ASN A 835 -54.58 15.13 9.84
N SER A 836 -54.89 14.88 8.57
CA SER A 836 -54.50 15.78 7.48
C SER A 836 -55.31 17.10 7.55
N ASN A 837 -54.65 18.23 7.30
CA ASN A 837 -55.28 19.56 7.41
C ASN A 837 -56.41 19.79 6.38
N TYR A 838 -56.38 19.05 5.28
CA TYR A 838 -57.34 19.11 4.19
C TYR A 838 -57.92 17.71 3.89
N SER A 839 -57.55 17.05 2.79
CA SER A 839 -58.12 15.75 2.42
C SER A 839 -57.30 14.58 2.93
N GLY A 840 -57.97 13.49 3.35
CA GLY A 840 -57.30 12.20 3.57
C GLY A 840 -56.76 11.66 2.25
N ILE A 841 -57.64 11.51 1.25
CA ILE A 841 -57.28 11.23 -0.14
C ILE A 841 -57.95 12.26 -1.04
N TRP A 842 -57.21 12.87 -1.96
CA TRP A 842 -57.75 13.72 -3.03
C TRP A 842 -57.37 13.20 -4.41
N VAL A 843 -58.37 12.78 -5.18
CA VAL A 843 -58.25 12.43 -6.61
C VAL A 843 -58.68 13.63 -7.45
N SER A 844 -57.79 14.14 -8.29
CA SER A 844 -57.99 15.42 -9.00
C SER A 844 -57.55 15.37 -10.47
N SER A 845 -57.97 16.38 -11.24
CA SER A 845 -57.46 16.66 -12.59
C SER A 845 -57.56 15.48 -13.56
N SER A 846 -58.79 15.07 -13.93
CA SER A 846 -59.03 14.04 -14.95
C SER A 846 -58.40 12.67 -14.66
N SER A 847 -58.14 12.36 -13.39
CA SER A 847 -57.64 11.06 -12.95
C SER A 847 -58.74 9.98 -13.07
N THR A 848 -58.43 8.80 -13.61
CA THR A 848 -59.42 7.74 -13.90
C THR A 848 -58.99 6.33 -13.56
N ASN A 849 -59.97 5.41 -13.44
CA ASN A 849 -59.75 3.98 -13.20
C ASN A 849 -58.96 3.65 -11.91
N ASN A 850 -59.00 4.55 -10.92
CA ASN A 850 -58.26 4.39 -9.67
C ASN A 850 -59.03 3.51 -8.67
N THR A 851 -58.31 2.78 -7.82
CA THR A 851 -58.88 1.83 -6.85
C THR A 851 -58.48 2.20 -5.43
N ILE A 852 -59.43 2.66 -4.62
CA ILE A 852 -59.25 3.06 -3.22
C ILE A 852 -59.98 2.04 -2.34
N THR A 853 -59.26 1.14 -1.68
CA THR A 853 -59.87 0.03 -0.93
C THR A 853 -59.31 -0.28 0.44
N ASN A 854 -60.15 -0.73 1.39
CA ASN A 854 -59.72 -1.20 2.72
C ASN A 854 -58.92 -0.16 3.55
N ASN A 855 -58.95 1.14 3.20
CA ASN A 855 -58.21 2.17 3.93
C ASN A 855 -58.96 2.63 5.18
N THR A 856 -58.22 3.00 6.23
CA THR A 856 -58.76 3.65 7.43
C THR A 856 -58.44 5.13 7.38
N ILE A 857 -59.46 5.97 7.21
CA ILE A 857 -59.34 7.40 6.93
C ILE A 857 -60.09 8.18 8.02
N SER A 858 -59.41 9.02 8.80
CA SER A 858 -60.08 9.74 9.89
C SER A 858 -59.53 11.11 10.28
N HIS A 859 -60.34 11.93 10.96
CA HIS A 859 -59.90 13.21 11.56
C HIS A 859 -59.33 14.23 10.56
N ASN A 860 -59.69 14.13 9.28
CA ASN A 860 -59.29 15.05 8.22
C ASN A 860 -60.33 16.18 8.05
N ARG A 861 -60.14 17.14 7.15
CA ARG A 861 -61.24 18.03 6.74
C ARG A 861 -62.24 17.31 5.84
N TYR A 862 -61.71 16.59 4.84
CA TYR A 862 -62.46 15.68 3.98
C TYR A 862 -61.84 14.29 4.09
N GLY A 863 -62.65 13.23 4.14
CA GLY A 863 -62.13 11.86 4.11
C GLY A 863 -61.55 11.53 2.73
N VAL A 864 -62.42 11.48 1.72
CA VAL A 864 -62.05 11.27 0.31
C VAL A 864 -62.69 12.34 -0.57
N GLN A 865 -61.88 13.05 -1.36
CA GLN A 865 -62.32 14.06 -2.32
C GLN A 865 -62.05 13.60 -3.75
N PHE A 866 -63.03 13.77 -4.64
CA PHE A 866 -62.90 13.65 -6.09
C PHE A 866 -63.22 14.99 -6.74
N SER A 867 -62.39 15.40 -7.69
CA SER A 867 -62.60 16.62 -8.48
C SER A 867 -62.23 16.35 -9.94
N ASP A 868 -63.19 16.56 -10.84
CA ASP A 868 -63.05 16.26 -12.28
C ASP A 868 -62.54 14.83 -12.58
N SER A 869 -62.90 13.83 -11.77
CA SER A 869 -62.27 12.50 -11.78
C SER A 869 -63.30 11.36 -11.86
N ASN A 870 -63.01 10.33 -12.67
CA ASN A 870 -64.06 9.43 -13.18
C ASN A 870 -63.69 7.94 -13.11
N HIS A 871 -64.69 7.05 -13.31
CA HIS A 871 -64.50 5.61 -13.49
C HIS A 871 -63.70 4.88 -12.39
N SER A 872 -63.63 5.43 -11.18
CA SER A 872 -62.84 4.90 -10.08
C SER A 872 -63.68 4.07 -9.11
N THR A 873 -63.05 3.15 -8.37
CA THR A 873 -63.70 2.28 -7.39
C THR A 873 -63.25 2.65 -5.98
N ILE A 874 -64.22 2.99 -5.11
CA ILE A 874 -64.00 3.30 -3.70
C ILE A 874 -64.74 2.22 -2.90
N ALA A 875 -64.02 1.25 -2.32
CA ALA A 875 -64.69 0.13 -1.63
C ALA A 875 -64.07 -0.34 -0.32
N ASN A 876 -64.91 -0.79 0.62
CA ASN A 876 -64.51 -1.34 1.93
C ASN A 876 -63.67 -0.40 2.81
N ASN A 877 -63.69 0.91 2.58
CA ASN A 877 -62.95 1.88 3.39
C ASN A 877 -63.72 2.24 4.67
N SER A 878 -62.99 2.52 5.75
CA SER A 878 -63.53 3.08 7.00
C SER A 878 -63.23 4.56 7.06
N ILE A 879 -64.25 5.41 6.90
CA ILE A 879 -64.12 6.87 6.77
C ILE A 879 -64.89 7.54 7.91
N SER A 880 -64.17 8.21 8.82
CA SER A 880 -64.81 8.74 10.02
C SER A 880 -64.24 10.03 10.60
N ASN A 881 -65.06 10.76 11.37
CA ASN A 881 -64.62 11.94 12.12
C ASN A 881 -64.01 13.06 11.25
N SER A 882 -64.33 13.12 9.95
CA SER A 882 -63.90 14.24 9.10
C SER A 882 -64.69 15.49 9.46
N SER A 883 -64.03 16.64 9.60
CA SER A 883 -64.68 17.85 10.14
C SER A 883 -65.73 18.46 9.20
N TRP A 884 -65.67 18.20 7.89
CA TRP A 884 -66.74 18.49 6.93
C TRP A 884 -67.37 17.22 6.36
N TYR A 885 -66.83 16.66 5.29
CA TYR A 885 -67.47 15.56 4.55
C TYR A 885 -66.68 14.27 4.69
N GLY A 886 -67.38 13.14 4.85
CA GLY A 886 -66.75 11.82 4.73
C GLY A 886 -66.21 11.62 3.32
N MET A 887 -67.07 11.81 2.31
CA MET A 887 -66.69 11.83 0.90
C MET A 887 -67.38 12.97 0.13
N ILE A 888 -66.69 13.54 -0.86
CA ILE A 888 -67.20 14.63 -1.71
C ILE A 888 -66.75 14.44 -3.16
N PHE A 889 -67.69 14.45 -4.10
CA PHE A 889 -67.46 14.36 -5.54
C PHE A 889 -67.92 15.66 -6.22
N ASP A 890 -67.00 16.32 -6.93
CA ASP A 890 -67.22 17.53 -7.73
C ASP A 890 -66.95 17.21 -9.21
N ASN A 891 -67.94 17.40 -10.09
CA ASN A 891 -67.88 17.05 -11.52
C ASN A 891 -67.26 15.65 -11.80
N SER A 892 -67.59 14.67 -10.96
CA SER A 892 -66.91 13.37 -10.90
C SER A 892 -67.88 12.23 -11.14
N ASN A 893 -67.73 11.57 -12.29
CA ASN A 893 -68.77 10.76 -12.93
C ASN A 893 -68.40 9.28 -13.02
N ASN A 894 -69.42 8.42 -13.09
CA ASN A 894 -69.28 6.97 -13.34
C ASN A 894 -68.37 6.22 -12.36
N ASN A 895 -68.19 6.72 -11.13
CA ASN A 895 -67.45 6.05 -10.07
C ASN A 895 -68.33 5.04 -9.32
N THR A 896 -67.72 4.01 -8.72
CA THR A 896 -68.42 3.00 -7.90
C THR A 896 -68.03 3.14 -6.43
N VAL A 897 -69.02 3.22 -5.55
CA VAL A 897 -68.88 3.36 -4.10
C VAL A 897 -69.59 2.20 -3.40
N SER A 898 -68.86 1.25 -2.82
CA SER A 898 -69.49 0.08 -2.17
C SER A 898 -68.77 -0.52 -0.98
N GLY A 899 -69.49 -1.07 -0.01
CA GLY A 899 -68.89 -1.70 1.18
C GLY A 899 -68.25 -0.73 2.18
N ASN A 900 -68.29 0.59 1.96
CA ASN A 900 -67.63 1.56 2.82
C ASN A 900 -68.42 1.81 4.11
N THR A 901 -67.72 2.01 5.23
CA THR A 901 -68.31 2.48 6.50
C THR A 901 -68.01 3.96 6.68
N ILE A 902 -69.04 4.81 6.61
CA ILE A 902 -68.90 6.27 6.60
C ILE A 902 -69.67 6.84 7.79
N SER A 903 -68.97 7.30 8.83
CA SER A 903 -69.61 7.66 10.10
C SER A 903 -69.01 8.87 10.85
N ASN A 904 -69.82 9.52 11.67
CA ASN A 904 -69.40 10.64 12.54
C ASN A 904 -68.74 11.83 11.79
N ASN A 905 -69.06 12.06 10.52
CA ASN A 905 -68.53 13.20 9.76
C ASN A 905 -69.38 14.46 10.01
N GLY A 906 -68.72 15.62 10.10
CA GLY A 906 -69.29 16.83 10.69
C GLY A 906 -70.46 17.47 9.96
N TRP A 907 -70.49 17.40 8.62
CA TRP A 907 -71.54 17.98 7.78
C TRP A 907 -72.37 16.92 7.05
N ARG A 908 -71.73 16.05 6.25
CA ARG A 908 -72.38 14.94 5.53
C ARG A 908 -71.49 13.71 5.42
N GLY A 909 -72.10 12.52 5.31
CA GLY A 909 -71.40 11.28 4.96
C GLY A 909 -70.86 11.32 3.53
N LEU A 910 -71.73 11.42 2.54
CA LEU A 910 -71.39 11.57 1.10
C LEU A 910 -72.06 12.82 0.50
N HIS A 911 -71.32 13.56 -0.34
CA HIS A 911 -71.83 14.73 -1.05
C HIS A 911 -71.49 14.65 -2.54
N LEU A 912 -72.51 14.47 -3.38
CA LEU A 912 -72.41 14.51 -4.84
C LEU A 912 -72.97 15.86 -5.32
N TYR A 913 -72.20 16.62 -6.12
CA TYR A 913 -72.64 17.90 -6.68
C TYR A 913 -71.94 18.23 -8.01
N SER A 914 -72.33 19.35 -8.64
CA SER A 914 -71.75 19.86 -9.90
C SER A 914 -71.79 18.86 -11.07
N SER A 915 -72.92 18.21 -11.33
CA SER A 915 -73.03 17.19 -12.39
C SER A 915 -72.12 15.98 -12.18
N SER A 916 -71.98 15.53 -10.93
CA SER A 916 -71.36 14.24 -10.61
C SER A 916 -72.37 13.10 -10.84
N ASP A 917 -72.56 12.73 -12.11
CA ASP A 917 -73.60 11.81 -12.59
C ASP A 917 -73.10 10.38 -12.85
N GLY A 918 -74.03 9.43 -12.95
CA GLY A 918 -73.74 8.05 -13.35
C GLY A 918 -72.98 7.22 -12.30
N ASN A 919 -72.76 7.75 -11.10
CA ASN A 919 -72.10 7.02 -10.02
C ASN A 919 -73.03 5.91 -9.47
N LEU A 920 -72.42 4.81 -9.03
CA LEU A 920 -73.11 3.62 -8.48
C LEU A 920 -72.75 3.45 -7.00
N ILE A 921 -73.73 3.64 -6.11
CA ILE A 921 -73.55 3.66 -4.66
C ILE A 921 -74.41 2.58 -4.01
N TYR A 922 -73.82 1.48 -3.52
CA TYR A 922 -74.57 0.36 -2.92
C TYR A 922 -73.77 -0.36 -1.84
N ASN A 923 -74.45 -1.04 -0.92
CA ASN A 923 -73.85 -1.81 0.16
C ASN A 923 -72.91 -1.01 1.09
N ASN A 924 -73.13 0.30 1.26
CA ASN A 924 -72.37 1.12 2.22
C ASN A 924 -73.11 1.24 3.56
N TYR A 925 -72.39 1.54 4.64
CA TYR A 925 -72.93 1.83 5.96
C TYR A 925 -72.80 3.32 6.27
N PHE A 926 -73.92 4.05 6.25
CA PHE A 926 -73.97 5.48 6.56
C PHE A 926 -74.49 5.73 7.98
N ASN A 927 -73.66 6.37 8.82
CA ASN A 927 -74.04 6.77 10.18
C ASN A 927 -73.50 8.17 10.55
N ASN A 928 -74.17 9.20 10.06
CA ASN A 928 -73.81 10.62 10.21
C ASN A 928 -75.08 11.43 10.50
N THR A 929 -74.93 12.67 10.99
CA THR A 929 -76.06 13.58 11.23
C THR A 929 -76.86 13.89 9.96
N ASN A 930 -76.18 13.95 8.81
CA ASN A 930 -76.79 13.93 7.48
C ASN A 930 -76.06 12.86 6.65
N ASN A 931 -76.75 11.84 6.17
CA ASN A 931 -76.06 10.69 5.55
C ASN A 931 -75.56 10.96 4.13
N ALA A 932 -76.40 11.43 3.20
CA ALA A 932 -75.99 11.78 1.84
C ALA A 932 -76.72 12.98 1.24
N TYR A 933 -76.09 13.70 0.32
CA TYR A 933 -76.73 14.68 -0.58
C TYR A 933 -76.36 14.37 -2.02
N ASP A 934 -77.33 14.50 -2.92
CA ASP A 934 -77.18 14.27 -4.35
C ASP A 934 -78.17 15.14 -5.14
N ASP A 935 -77.66 16.00 -6.03
CA ASP A 935 -78.46 16.81 -6.96
C ASP A 935 -78.38 16.32 -8.42
N GLY A 936 -77.66 15.23 -8.67
CA GLY A 936 -77.41 14.65 -9.99
C GLY A 936 -78.31 13.46 -10.34
N ASN A 937 -77.80 12.61 -11.24
CA ASN A 937 -78.41 11.39 -11.75
C ASN A 937 -77.57 10.17 -11.37
N ASN A 938 -77.65 9.73 -10.11
CA ASN A 938 -76.87 8.60 -9.59
C ASN A 938 -77.75 7.40 -9.21
N THR A 939 -77.14 6.22 -9.10
CA THR A 939 -77.83 4.97 -8.78
C THR A 939 -77.47 4.50 -7.37
N TRP A 940 -78.46 4.45 -6.48
CA TRP A 940 -78.27 4.21 -5.03
C TRP A 940 -78.53 2.76 -4.58
N ASN A 941 -78.71 1.83 -5.52
CA ASN A 941 -78.85 0.41 -5.23
C ASN A 941 -78.54 -0.44 -6.48
N ILE A 942 -78.19 -1.71 -6.27
CA ILE A 942 -78.20 -2.74 -7.33
C ILE A 942 -79.48 -3.59 -7.24
N THR A 943 -79.76 -4.39 -8.27
CA THR A 943 -80.81 -5.43 -8.19
C THR A 943 -80.51 -6.38 -7.03
N LYS A 944 -81.54 -6.77 -6.26
CA LYS A 944 -81.43 -7.77 -5.18
C LYS A 944 -80.62 -8.99 -5.63
N THR A 945 -79.46 -9.17 -5.01
CA THR A 945 -78.47 -10.20 -5.36
C THR A 945 -78.08 -10.98 -4.12
N SER A 946 -78.01 -12.31 -4.20
CA SER A 946 -77.60 -13.14 -3.06
C SER A 946 -76.14 -12.89 -2.70
N GLY A 947 -75.86 -12.62 -1.42
CA GLY A 947 -74.51 -12.32 -0.94
C GLY A 947 -74.53 -11.55 0.38
N THR A 948 -73.49 -11.73 1.20
CA THR A 948 -73.38 -11.08 2.51
C THR A 948 -73.21 -9.57 2.35
N ASN A 949 -74.15 -8.80 2.91
CA ASN A 949 -74.11 -7.34 2.89
C ASN A 949 -73.35 -6.75 4.10
N ILE A 950 -73.16 -5.43 4.11
CA ILE A 950 -72.35 -4.68 5.09
C ILE A 950 -72.86 -4.78 6.55
N ILE A 951 -74.12 -5.19 6.75
CA ILE A 951 -74.71 -5.47 8.08
C ILE A 951 -74.89 -6.97 8.37
N ASN A 952 -74.22 -7.85 7.60
CA ASN A 952 -74.30 -9.32 7.67
C ASN A 952 -75.65 -9.93 7.26
N GLY A 953 -76.49 -9.20 6.51
CA GLY A 953 -77.69 -9.73 5.86
C GLY A 953 -77.38 -10.58 4.62
N SER A 954 -78.34 -11.40 4.18
CA SER A 954 -78.13 -12.42 3.13
C SER A 954 -78.22 -11.93 1.67
N TYR A 955 -78.62 -10.67 1.46
CA TYR A 955 -78.76 -10.08 0.14
C TYR A 955 -78.09 -8.71 0.05
N LEU A 956 -77.38 -8.49 -1.05
CA LEU A 956 -76.97 -7.18 -1.54
C LEU A 956 -78.15 -6.50 -2.24
N GLY A 957 -78.23 -5.17 -2.09
CA GLY A 957 -79.28 -4.34 -2.68
C GLY A 957 -78.86 -2.88 -2.66
N GLY A 958 -79.40 -2.12 -1.71
CA GLY A 958 -79.06 -0.73 -1.42
C GLY A 958 -78.02 -0.59 -0.31
N ASN A 959 -78.13 0.49 0.47
CA ASN A 959 -77.21 0.88 1.53
C ASN A 959 -77.89 0.79 2.91
N PHE A 960 -77.09 0.69 3.98
CA PHE A 960 -77.57 0.87 5.34
C PHE A 960 -77.54 2.35 5.72
N TRP A 961 -78.61 2.81 6.37
CA TRP A 961 -78.84 4.20 6.73
C TRP A 961 -79.24 4.30 8.21
N SER A 962 -78.49 5.04 9.02
CA SER A 962 -78.78 5.24 10.45
C SER A 962 -80.10 5.97 10.74
N ASP A 963 -80.69 6.58 9.72
CA ASP A 963 -81.91 7.39 9.75
C ASP A 963 -83.09 6.75 8.98
N TYR A 964 -82.95 5.52 8.47
CA TYR A 964 -84.04 4.78 7.84
C TYR A 964 -84.99 4.20 8.91
N ALA A 965 -86.27 4.59 8.82
CA ALA A 965 -87.32 4.19 9.75
C ALA A 965 -88.37 3.26 9.11
N GLY A 966 -88.14 2.81 7.88
CA GLY A 966 -89.03 1.89 7.18
C GLY A 966 -88.88 0.45 7.66
N SER A 967 -89.68 -0.44 7.08
CA SER A 967 -89.81 -1.84 7.53
C SER A 967 -89.55 -2.86 6.42
N ASP A 968 -88.85 -3.93 6.77
CA ASP A 968 -88.79 -5.19 6.01
C ASP A 968 -90.07 -5.99 6.34
N THR A 969 -90.96 -6.13 5.36
CA THR A 969 -92.25 -6.82 5.51
C THR A 969 -92.22 -8.25 4.99
N ASN A 970 -91.24 -8.57 4.13
CA ASN A 970 -91.12 -9.86 3.47
C ASN A 970 -90.08 -10.80 4.15
N GLY A 971 -89.21 -10.24 4.99
CA GLY A 971 -88.22 -10.93 5.82
C GLY A 971 -86.88 -11.19 5.13
N ASP A 972 -86.55 -10.47 4.06
CA ASP A 972 -85.31 -10.66 3.30
C ASP A 972 -84.14 -9.75 3.73
N GLY A 973 -84.34 -8.86 4.71
CA GLY A 973 -83.35 -7.90 5.17
C GLY A 973 -83.23 -6.63 4.32
N LEU A 974 -84.14 -6.43 3.36
CA LEU A 974 -84.29 -5.19 2.58
C LEU A 974 -85.58 -4.48 2.98
N GLY A 975 -85.56 -3.15 2.97
CA GLY A 975 -86.72 -2.33 3.30
C GLY A 975 -87.78 -2.35 2.20
N ASP A 976 -89.03 -2.60 2.57
CA ASP A 976 -90.19 -2.62 1.66
C ASP A 976 -91.00 -1.29 1.68
N THR A 977 -90.74 -0.40 2.65
CA THR A 977 -91.48 0.87 2.82
C THR A 977 -90.60 2.11 2.65
N ASP A 978 -91.24 3.26 2.43
CA ASP A 978 -90.57 4.56 2.29
C ASP A 978 -89.56 4.59 1.12
N LEU A 979 -89.93 3.92 0.02
CA LEU A 979 -89.14 3.77 -1.21
C LEU A 979 -89.57 4.77 -2.31
N PRO A 980 -88.63 5.34 -3.09
CA PRO A 980 -87.19 5.28 -2.85
C PRO A 980 -86.81 6.10 -1.63
N TYR A 981 -85.86 5.59 -0.85
CA TYR A 981 -85.38 6.28 0.33
C TYR A 981 -84.32 7.33 -0.03
N ASN A 982 -84.57 8.59 0.33
CA ASN A 982 -83.76 9.73 -0.08
C ASN A 982 -82.87 10.31 1.05
N CYS A 983 -82.88 9.68 2.23
CA CYS A 983 -82.16 10.05 3.47
C CYS A 983 -82.33 11.50 3.99
N SER A 984 -81.78 11.77 5.18
CA SER A 984 -81.78 13.08 5.85
C SER A 984 -81.15 14.23 5.04
N GLY A 985 -80.20 13.93 4.15
CA GLY A 985 -79.39 14.96 3.51
C GLY A 985 -79.88 15.41 2.13
N ASN A 986 -81.01 14.89 1.64
CA ASN A 986 -81.67 15.19 0.36
C ASN A 986 -80.97 14.64 -0.90
N ILE A 987 -81.34 13.40 -1.27
CA ILE A 987 -81.13 12.81 -2.61
C ILE A 987 -82.28 13.24 -3.53
N ALA A 988 -81.98 13.93 -4.63
CA ALA A 988 -82.99 14.54 -5.51
C ALA A 988 -83.59 13.56 -6.53
N ASN A 989 -82.78 12.67 -7.11
CA ASN A 989 -83.18 11.71 -8.14
C ASN A 989 -82.66 10.30 -7.80
N GLY A 990 -83.28 9.26 -8.35
CA GLY A 990 -82.89 7.86 -8.13
C GLY A 990 -83.38 7.33 -6.78
N GLY A 991 -82.70 7.72 -5.70
CA GLY A 991 -82.92 7.25 -4.33
C GLY A 991 -82.71 5.74 -4.13
N ASP A 992 -82.66 5.29 -2.88
CA ASP A 992 -82.38 3.89 -2.56
C ASP A 992 -83.67 3.05 -2.56
N TRP A 993 -83.79 2.13 -3.52
CA TRP A 993 -84.95 1.22 -3.65
C TRP A 993 -84.82 -0.07 -2.85
N HIS A 994 -83.65 -0.35 -2.25
CA HIS A 994 -83.42 -1.56 -1.44
C HIS A 994 -82.62 -1.25 -0.16
N PRO A 995 -83.05 -0.32 0.72
CA PRO A 995 -82.34 0.01 1.96
C PRO A 995 -82.10 -1.24 2.81
N LEU A 996 -80.93 -1.37 3.41
CA LEU A 996 -80.59 -2.51 4.25
C LEU A 996 -81.20 -2.35 5.65
N VAL A 997 -81.93 -3.36 6.13
CA VAL A 997 -82.59 -3.35 7.44
C VAL A 997 -81.95 -4.39 8.34
N THR A 998 -81.67 -4.03 9.60
CA THR A 998 -81.18 -5.00 10.59
C THR A 998 -82.28 -6.01 10.93
N PRO A 999 -82.02 -7.33 10.88
CA PRO A 999 -83.04 -8.32 11.15
C PRO A 999 -83.62 -8.14 12.56
N SER A 1000 -84.94 -8.08 12.68
CA SER A 1000 -85.58 -8.07 14.00
C SER A 1000 -85.21 -9.34 14.77
N THR A 1001 -84.56 -9.18 15.92
CA THR A 1001 -84.09 -10.31 16.72
C THR A 1001 -85.29 -11.04 17.36
N PRO A 1002 -85.47 -12.35 17.13
CA PRO A 1002 -86.44 -13.13 17.89
C PRO A 1002 -86.04 -13.13 19.37
N SER A 1003 -86.98 -12.84 20.26
CA SER A 1003 -86.74 -12.89 21.70
C SER A 1003 -86.43 -14.32 22.15
N ILE A 1004 -85.22 -14.55 22.67
CA ILE A 1004 -84.84 -15.81 23.33
C ILE A 1004 -84.90 -15.60 24.84
N ASP A 1005 -85.80 -16.32 25.51
CA ASP A 1005 -85.88 -16.37 26.97
C ASP A 1005 -84.65 -17.08 27.56
N TYR A 1006 -83.90 -16.39 28.42
CA TYR A 1006 -82.80 -16.99 29.16
C TYR A 1006 -83.30 -17.60 30.49
N ILE A 1007 -83.19 -18.93 30.61
CA ILE A 1007 -83.37 -19.63 31.88
C ILE A 1007 -82.14 -19.39 32.77
N THR A 1008 -82.33 -18.82 33.95
CA THR A 1008 -81.26 -18.62 34.94
C THR A 1008 -81.02 -19.88 35.77
N ILE A 1009 -79.76 -20.31 35.90
CA ILE A 1009 -79.33 -21.28 36.92
C ILE A 1009 -78.25 -20.60 37.77
N THR A 1010 -78.44 -20.62 39.09
CA THR A 1010 -77.55 -19.97 40.07
C THR A 1010 -76.76 -21.01 40.84
N PHE A 1011 -75.46 -20.78 41.03
CA PHE A 1011 -74.64 -21.48 42.03
C PHE A 1011 -74.16 -20.51 43.10
N GLY A 1012 -74.10 -20.99 44.35
CA GLY A 1012 -73.89 -20.17 45.54
C GLY A 1012 -72.42 -19.85 45.87
N THR A 1013 -72.25 -18.84 46.71
CA THR A 1013 -70.98 -18.31 47.23
C THR A 1013 -70.42 -19.11 48.40
N GLU A 1014 -69.10 -19.09 48.62
CA GLU A 1014 -68.47 -18.59 49.86
C GLU A 1014 -66.92 -18.54 49.80
N ASN A 1015 -66.33 -17.44 50.31
CA ASN A 1015 -65.09 -17.28 51.11
C ASN A 1015 -63.73 -17.89 50.60
N GLU A 1016 -62.54 -17.26 50.66
CA GLU A 1016 -61.98 -16.22 51.57
C GLU A 1016 -60.99 -15.23 50.88
N ILE A 1017 -60.50 -14.22 51.63
CA ILE A 1017 -59.61 -13.08 51.25
C ILE A 1017 -58.87 -12.60 52.54
N PRO A 1018 -57.75 -11.81 52.55
CA PRO A 1018 -56.86 -11.26 51.50
C PRO A 1018 -55.35 -11.54 51.85
N PRO A 1019 -54.32 -10.65 51.78
CA PRO A 1019 -53.98 -9.48 50.92
C PRO A 1019 -52.55 -9.50 50.28
N GLY A 1020 -52.30 -8.73 49.21
CA GLY A 1020 -50.92 -8.50 48.72
C GLY A 1020 -50.74 -7.74 47.39
N ASN A 1021 -50.85 -6.40 47.44
CA ASN A 1021 -50.39 -5.38 46.46
C ASN A 1021 -50.68 -5.54 44.94
N MET A 1022 -51.46 -4.58 44.45
CA MET A 1022 -51.48 -4.08 43.05
C MET A 1022 -50.09 -3.52 42.65
N SER A 1023 -49.72 -3.36 41.37
CA SER A 1023 -50.59 -3.10 40.20
C SER A 1023 -50.14 -3.75 38.87
N THR A 1024 -51.10 -4.43 38.24
CA THR A 1024 -51.40 -4.49 36.79
C THR A 1024 -50.25 -4.72 35.79
N GLY A 1025 -50.19 -5.96 35.30
CA GLY A 1025 -49.55 -6.33 34.03
C GLY A 1025 -50.54 -6.53 32.87
N PHE A 1026 -50.03 -7.15 31.81
CA PHE A 1026 -50.59 -7.26 30.46
C PHE A 1026 -51.90 -8.06 30.29
N THR A 1027 -52.54 -7.79 29.14
CA THR A 1027 -53.70 -8.46 28.53
C THR A 1027 -53.44 -9.91 28.13
N PHE A 1028 -54.49 -10.74 28.15
CA PHE A 1028 -54.77 -11.74 27.10
C PHE A 1028 -56.28 -12.02 27.02
N THR A 1029 -56.84 -11.96 25.82
CA THR A 1029 -58.25 -12.34 25.52
C THR A 1029 -58.21 -13.52 24.57
N MET A 1030 -59.00 -14.56 24.84
CA MET A 1030 -58.96 -15.82 24.08
C MET A 1030 -60.23 -16.02 23.25
N TYR A 1031 -60.06 -16.49 22.01
CA TYR A 1031 -61.14 -16.80 21.08
C TYR A 1031 -61.90 -18.07 21.47
N ALA A 1032 -63.15 -18.18 21.01
CA ALA A 1032 -63.84 -19.45 20.82
C ALA A 1032 -64.52 -19.47 19.44
N THR A 1033 -64.02 -20.33 18.55
CA THR A 1033 -64.64 -20.65 17.26
C THR A 1033 -65.53 -21.88 17.38
N ALA A 1034 -66.58 -21.95 16.57
CA ALA A 1034 -67.31 -23.19 16.31
C ALA A 1034 -67.72 -23.24 14.82
N PHE A 1035 -67.09 -24.14 14.08
CA PHE A 1035 -67.53 -24.53 12.73
C PHE A 1035 -68.58 -25.65 12.84
N ASN A 1036 -69.57 -25.65 11.94
CA ASN A 1036 -69.92 -26.85 11.17
C ASN A 1036 -70.82 -26.51 9.97
N THR A 1037 -70.40 -27.00 8.80
CA THR A 1037 -71.08 -27.03 7.47
C THR A 1037 -71.69 -25.73 6.96
#